data_AF-A0AA89L584-F1
#
_entry.id   AF-A0AA89L584-F1
#
_cell.length_a   1.000
_cell.length_b   1.000
_cell.length_c   1.000
_cell.angle_alpha   90.00
_cell.angle_beta   90.00
_cell.angle_gamma   90.00
#
_symmetry.space_group_name_H-M   'P 1'
#
loop_
_entity.id
_entity.type
_entity.pdbx_description
1 polymer ?
#
loop_
_entity_poly.entity_id
_entity_poly.type
_entity_poly.pdbx_seq_one_letter_code
_entity_poly.pdbx_strand_id
1 'polypeptide(L)'
;MPAKIITGPNYRFSVITDYLIRIEWSNEGQFEEHFTYFAQNRNFTTPTTVEVYHNRQAHLIEIETVGFHLYYDGGEFSATTLWIDAKYGYEPYFSRWLFGQEPVGGNLFGTARTLDEADGEIDLEKGIISRHGYALIDDTTTNILFDNQELGPENCDQVDLYYFAYGRQYQLAVQDYFKLSGPSPILPRYALGNWWSRYYAYTQDEYQALFERFEQERLPFSVAVIDMDWHLTDIPANEGSGWTGYTWQPVLFPQHERLLNWLHQKGLKVTLNIHPAAGIRSFEAAYPQVAKRLGLDITGKEPAVFNIKDPQFRRSYFEDVHHPLENEGIDFWWIDWQQDRYFDTTDFDILKALNHYHYLDNQRRNNGSGLILSRYAGPGSHRYPLGFSGDTWISWASLKFQPYFTATASNIGYSWWSHDIGGHMIGEYDPELQTRWLQYGVFSPINRLHSSDNPFSGKEPWRYPIENRQVMGDFLRLRHQLIPYLDSENIKTHLWGTPLVQPIYYHYPDMETYYYYRDEYFFGSQLLVSAIVEPQDQQLQQAKATTWIPEGTWYDFFTHQKYIGEQQINLYRPITQYPVLVKQGGIVPMTSTVQQDLEQLPEVITIQIFGCYTNEYSLYEHQGTKIAKTTFQLTADGQLTISVDDPEQIVPVGRSYTLALLDCDKLKVNNQTAHGVIIEQQFKAPTLAEQSYQALQAMQIAYELKRQIYDFIRANANDPVKIINFINTKNNPALTDFFSSLVAQA
;
A
#
# COMPACT_ATOMS: atom_id res chain seq x y z
N MET A 1 -27.04 -8.60 11.13
CA MET A 1 -28.19 -8.03 11.89
C MET A 1 -28.75 -6.88 11.07
N PRO A 2 -30.05 -6.59 11.08
CA PRO A 2 -30.62 -5.71 10.06
C PRO A 2 -30.37 -4.22 10.35
N ALA A 3 -30.03 -3.48 9.29
CA ALA A 3 -30.07 -2.02 9.28
C ALA A 3 -31.46 -1.49 9.70
N LYS A 4 -31.52 -0.26 10.23
CA LYS A 4 -32.79 0.41 10.52
C LYS A 4 -33.27 1.11 9.26
N ILE A 5 -34.34 0.57 8.65
CA ILE A 5 -34.88 1.04 7.37
C ILE A 5 -36.10 1.94 7.61
N ILE A 6 -36.11 3.11 6.95
CA ILE A 6 -37.22 4.05 6.87
C ILE A 6 -37.55 4.25 5.40
N THR A 7 -38.76 3.89 4.98
CA THR A 7 -39.16 3.88 3.56
C THR A 7 -40.43 4.69 3.35
N GLY A 8 -40.48 5.45 2.27
CA GLY A 8 -41.69 6.06 1.72
C GLY A 8 -41.93 5.64 0.27
N PRO A 9 -42.80 6.36 -0.46
CA PRO A 9 -43.17 5.98 -1.83
C PRO A 9 -42.00 5.95 -2.82
N ASN A 10 -41.06 6.90 -2.69
CA ASN A 10 -39.95 7.08 -3.64
C ASN A 10 -38.58 7.17 -2.97
N TYR A 11 -38.51 7.13 -1.64
CA TYR A 11 -37.25 7.24 -0.90
C TYR A 11 -37.07 6.08 0.08
N ARG A 12 -35.81 5.73 0.32
CA ARG A 12 -35.40 4.80 1.38
C ARG A 12 -34.17 5.35 2.09
N PHE A 13 -34.24 5.33 3.42
CA PHE A 13 -33.11 5.63 4.29
C PHE A 13 -32.78 4.36 5.08
N SER A 14 -31.56 3.86 4.91
CA SER A 14 -31.09 2.66 5.60
C SER A 14 -29.93 3.03 6.51
N VAL A 15 -30.21 3.15 7.81
CA VAL A 15 -29.17 3.41 8.82
C VAL A 15 -28.42 2.11 9.09
N ILE A 16 -27.19 2.02 8.60
CA ILE A 16 -26.36 0.82 8.65
C ILE A 16 -25.59 0.77 9.97
N THR A 17 -24.98 1.88 10.36
CA THR A 17 -24.33 2.08 11.67
C THR A 17 -24.85 3.36 12.31
N ASP A 18 -24.51 3.62 13.57
CA ASP A 18 -24.83 4.90 14.21
C ASP A 18 -24.13 6.11 13.52
N TYR A 19 -23.23 5.86 12.57
CA TYR A 19 -22.45 6.86 11.82
C TYR A 19 -22.54 6.70 10.28
N LEU A 20 -23.29 5.72 9.76
CA LEU A 20 -23.37 5.44 8.33
C LEU A 20 -24.81 5.21 7.91
N ILE A 21 -25.24 5.96 6.90
CA ILE A 21 -26.58 5.87 6.32
C ILE A 21 -26.48 5.77 4.79
N ARG A 22 -27.27 4.86 4.22
CA ARG A 22 -27.56 4.78 2.79
C ARG A 22 -28.84 5.56 2.48
N ILE A 23 -28.82 6.37 1.43
CA ILE A 23 -29.89 7.30 1.04
C ILE A 23 -30.26 7.00 -0.41
N GLU A 24 -31.50 6.62 -0.63
CA GLU A 24 -31.93 6.09 -1.92
C GLU A 24 -33.16 6.83 -2.43
N TRP A 25 -33.20 7.09 -3.74
CA TRP A 25 -34.37 7.61 -4.46
C TRP A 25 -34.68 6.76 -5.69
N SER A 26 -35.95 6.38 -5.83
CA SER A 26 -36.48 5.65 -6.98
C SER A 26 -37.81 6.27 -7.44
N ASN A 27 -37.88 6.66 -8.71
CA ASN A 27 -39.10 7.20 -9.31
C ASN A 27 -40.23 6.18 -9.36
N GLU A 28 -39.91 4.88 -9.39
CA GLU A 28 -40.86 3.78 -9.43
C GLU A 28 -41.17 3.20 -8.04
N GLY A 29 -40.45 3.63 -7.00
CA GLY A 29 -40.58 3.09 -5.64
C GLY A 29 -40.00 1.68 -5.48
N GLN A 30 -39.16 1.26 -6.42
CA GLN A 30 -38.40 0.00 -6.37
C GLN A 30 -36.93 0.34 -6.14
N PHE A 31 -36.33 -0.24 -5.10
CA PHE A 31 -34.96 0.08 -4.69
C PHE A 31 -33.99 -1.05 -4.97
N GLU A 32 -32.71 -0.74 -5.13
CA GLU A 32 -31.69 -1.75 -5.39
C GLU A 32 -31.38 -2.58 -4.14
N GLU A 33 -31.60 -3.89 -4.26
CA GLU A 33 -31.41 -4.88 -3.19
C GLU A 33 -30.15 -5.73 -3.39
N HIS A 34 -29.63 -5.80 -4.61
CA HIS A 34 -28.43 -6.57 -4.92
C HIS A 34 -27.19 -5.93 -4.29
N PHE A 35 -26.10 -6.70 -4.25
CA PHE A 35 -24.79 -6.11 -4.04
C PHE A 35 -24.43 -5.23 -5.24
N THR A 36 -23.64 -4.19 -5.01
CA THR A 36 -23.01 -3.39 -6.07
C THR A 36 -21.52 -3.66 -6.04
N TYR A 37 -20.77 -3.36 -7.10
CA TYR A 37 -19.31 -3.51 -7.10
C TYR A 37 -18.65 -2.88 -5.85
N PHE A 38 -19.19 -1.77 -5.35
CA PHE A 38 -18.77 -1.16 -4.10
C PHE A 38 -19.37 -1.84 -2.87
N ALA A 39 -20.70 -1.87 -2.70
CA ALA A 39 -21.36 -2.27 -1.46
C ALA A 39 -21.80 -3.75 -1.46
N GLN A 40 -21.05 -4.56 -0.73
CA GLN A 40 -21.18 -6.02 -0.65
C GLN A 40 -21.93 -6.52 0.59
N ASN A 41 -22.04 -5.71 1.63
CA ASN A 41 -22.73 -6.11 2.86
C ASN A 41 -23.30 -4.89 3.58
N ARG A 42 -24.63 -4.75 3.56
CA ARG A 42 -25.32 -3.64 4.23
C ARG A 42 -25.80 -3.98 5.64
N ASN A 43 -25.50 -5.19 6.15
CA ASN A 43 -26.07 -5.76 7.38
C ASN A 43 -25.00 -6.29 8.36
N PHE A 44 -23.88 -5.59 8.50
CA PHE A 44 -22.76 -5.98 9.36
C PHE A 44 -22.84 -5.49 10.81
N THR A 45 -23.76 -4.57 11.14
CA THR A 45 -23.98 -4.11 12.51
C THR A 45 -25.46 -3.76 12.74
N THR A 46 -25.84 -3.50 14.00
CA THR A 46 -27.15 -2.96 14.35
C THR A 46 -26.93 -1.58 14.95
N PRO A 47 -27.48 -0.50 14.37
CA PRO A 47 -27.38 0.82 14.99
C PRO A 47 -28.21 0.84 16.27
N THR A 48 -27.69 1.48 17.32
CA THR A 48 -28.28 1.42 18.67
C THR A 48 -28.92 2.72 19.13
N THR A 49 -28.69 3.81 18.41
CA THR A 49 -29.04 5.17 18.83
C THR A 49 -30.07 5.85 17.93
N VAL A 50 -30.67 5.09 17.00
CA VAL A 50 -31.56 5.63 15.97
C VAL A 50 -32.91 6.02 16.56
N GLU A 51 -33.20 7.31 16.54
CA GLU A 51 -34.51 7.88 16.81
C GLU A 51 -35.11 8.42 15.50
N VAL A 52 -36.37 8.08 15.23
CA VAL A 52 -37.07 8.52 14.02
C VAL A 52 -38.28 9.34 14.43
N TYR A 53 -38.36 10.56 13.92
CA TYR A 53 -39.45 11.49 14.17
C TYR A 53 -40.21 11.74 12.88
N HIS A 54 -41.53 11.80 12.98
CA HIS A 54 -42.42 12.09 11.85
C HIS A 54 -43.19 13.38 12.13
N ASN A 55 -43.22 14.28 11.14
CA ASN A 55 -43.96 15.55 11.23
C ASN A 55 -43.54 16.40 12.45
N ARG A 56 -42.26 16.38 12.81
CA ARG A 56 -41.69 17.17 13.90
C ARG A 56 -41.05 18.44 13.30
N GLN A 57 -41.32 19.60 13.92
CA GLN A 57 -40.75 20.90 13.51
C GLN A 57 -40.89 21.25 12.01
N ALA A 58 -41.98 20.82 11.37
CA ALA A 58 -42.26 20.96 9.93
C ALA A 58 -41.44 20.08 8.97
N HIS A 59 -40.61 19.18 9.49
CA HIS A 59 -39.94 18.12 8.72
C HIS A 59 -40.85 16.89 8.59
N LEU A 60 -40.91 16.28 7.40
CA LEU A 60 -41.66 15.04 7.19
C LEU A 60 -41.02 13.89 7.97
N ILE A 61 -39.70 13.78 7.87
CA ILE A 61 -38.87 12.81 8.58
C ILE A 61 -37.65 13.51 9.17
N GLU A 62 -37.35 13.19 10.43
CA GLU A 62 -36.04 13.39 11.01
C GLU A 62 -35.49 12.04 11.48
N ILE A 63 -34.22 11.76 11.17
CA ILE A 63 -33.50 10.58 11.66
C ILE A 63 -32.30 11.06 12.45
N GLU A 64 -32.29 10.72 13.73
CA GLU A 64 -31.28 11.18 14.67
C GLU A 64 -30.51 9.99 15.23
N THR A 65 -29.17 10.05 15.18
CA THR A 65 -28.26 9.07 15.80
C THR A 65 -27.25 9.81 16.69
N VAL A 66 -26.28 9.11 17.27
CA VAL A 66 -25.13 9.79 17.89
C VAL A 66 -24.19 10.44 16.86
N GLY A 67 -24.15 9.98 15.61
CA GLY A 67 -23.25 10.48 14.57
C GLY A 67 -23.82 11.63 13.73
N PHE A 68 -25.12 11.62 13.43
CA PHE A 68 -25.73 12.58 12.51
C PHE A 68 -27.20 12.88 12.85
N HIS A 69 -27.73 13.93 12.22
CA HIS A 69 -29.14 14.27 12.21
C HIS A 69 -29.57 14.58 10.77
N LEU A 70 -30.37 13.69 10.17
CA LEU A 70 -30.95 13.86 8.85
C LEU A 70 -32.31 14.53 8.97
N TYR A 71 -32.56 15.50 8.08
CA TYR A 71 -33.84 16.19 7.94
C TYR A 71 -34.34 16.02 6.50
N TYR A 72 -35.61 15.66 6.37
CA TYR A 72 -36.26 15.51 5.08
C TYR A 72 -37.68 16.08 5.11
N ASP A 73 -37.96 17.02 4.20
CA ASP A 73 -39.21 17.77 4.14
C ASP A 73 -40.28 17.14 3.23
N GLY A 74 -39.93 16.06 2.51
CA GLY A 74 -40.79 15.45 1.50
C GLY A 74 -40.54 16.00 0.09
N GLY A 75 -41.04 15.27 -0.91
CA GLY A 75 -40.82 15.59 -2.32
C GLY A 75 -39.47 15.11 -2.84
N GLU A 76 -39.12 15.46 -4.07
CA GLU A 76 -37.84 15.09 -4.68
C GLU A 76 -36.65 15.63 -3.85
N PHE A 77 -35.55 14.88 -3.81
CA PHE A 77 -34.35 15.30 -3.11
C PHE A 77 -33.73 16.56 -3.76
N SER A 78 -33.43 17.54 -2.92
CA SER A 78 -32.84 18.82 -3.29
C SER A 78 -32.16 19.42 -2.06
N ALA A 79 -31.31 20.43 -2.26
CA ALA A 79 -30.69 21.18 -1.17
C ALA A 79 -31.71 21.83 -0.20
N THR A 80 -32.97 21.99 -0.60
CA THR A 80 -34.05 22.54 0.24
C THR A 80 -34.94 21.47 0.87
N THR A 81 -34.88 20.22 0.43
CA THR A 81 -35.75 19.14 0.91
C THR A 81 -35.00 18.06 1.69
N LEU A 82 -33.69 17.92 1.50
CA LEU A 82 -32.86 16.92 2.19
C LEU A 82 -31.51 17.52 2.61
N TRP A 83 -31.20 17.41 3.90
CA TRP A 83 -29.87 17.76 4.44
C TRP A 83 -29.53 16.93 5.68
N ILE A 84 -28.24 16.86 5.99
CA ILE A 84 -27.73 16.13 7.15
C ILE A 84 -26.75 17.01 7.92
N ASP A 85 -26.95 17.11 9.23
CA ASP A 85 -25.96 17.67 10.15
C ASP A 85 -25.11 16.55 10.74
N ALA A 86 -23.80 16.58 10.50
CA ALA A 86 -22.86 15.80 11.30
C ALA A 86 -22.85 16.33 12.73
N LYS A 87 -23.00 15.45 13.72
CA LYS A 87 -23.00 15.84 15.13
C LYS A 87 -21.59 16.18 15.60
N TYR A 88 -21.48 16.84 16.77
CA TYR A 88 -20.24 17.26 17.43
C TYR A 88 -19.52 18.52 16.91
N GLY A 89 -20.10 19.25 15.94
CA GLY A 89 -19.66 20.62 15.63
C GLY A 89 -18.16 20.73 15.30
N TYR A 90 -17.67 19.83 14.43
CA TYR A 90 -16.25 19.75 14.03
C TYR A 90 -15.72 21.06 13.40
N GLU A 91 -16.62 21.87 12.83
CA GLU A 91 -16.38 23.18 12.25
C GLU A 91 -17.64 24.06 12.46
N PRO A 92 -17.53 25.36 12.80
CA PRO A 92 -18.70 26.21 13.06
C PRO A 92 -19.65 26.38 11.87
N TYR A 93 -19.17 26.21 10.62
CA TYR A 93 -19.93 26.51 9.41
C TYR A 93 -20.15 25.32 8.46
N PHE A 94 -19.41 24.23 8.62
CA PHE A 94 -19.32 23.16 7.60
C PHE A 94 -19.89 21.81 8.03
N SER A 95 -20.56 21.71 9.19
CA SER A 95 -21.14 20.44 9.66
C SER A 95 -22.43 20.02 8.94
N ARG A 96 -23.04 20.91 8.14
CA ARG A 96 -24.23 20.60 7.33
C ARG A 96 -23.85 20.22 5.91
N TRP A 97 -24.35 19.07 5.46
CA TRP A 97 -24.39 18.70 4.05
C TRP A 97 -25.78 18.94 3.49
N LEU A 98 -25.85 19.53 2.29
CA LEU A 98 -27.08 19.74 1.53
C LEU A 98 -27.08 18.82 0.31
N PHE A 99 -28.18 18.13 0.04
CA PHE A 99 -28.26 17.24 -1.12
C PHE A 99 -27.97 17.98 -2.43
N GLY A 100 -27.18 17.34 -3.31
CA GLY A 100 -26.76 17.90 -4.60
C GLY A 100 -25.69 18.99 -4.50
N GLN A 101 -25.20 19.32 -3.31
CA GLN A 101 -24.06 20.21 -3.13
C GLN A 101 -22.81 19.42 -2.73
N GLU A 102 -21.73 19.70 -3.42
CA GLU A 102 -20.42 19.18 -3.06
C GLU A 102 -19.97 19.76 -1.71
N PRO A 103 -19.46 18.92 -0.79
CA PRO A 103 -18.84 19.41 0.43
C PRO A 103 -17.69 20.37 0.09
N VAL A 104 -17.68 21.55 0.71
CA VAL A 104 -16.62 22.54 0.52
C VAL A 104 -15.45 22.19 1.44
N GLY A 105 -14.33 21.76 0.88
CA GLY A 105 -13.10 21.45 1.62
C GLY A 105 -13.24 20.28 2.60
N GLY A 106 -12.26 20.15 3.49
CA GLY A 106 -12.28 19.19 4.60
C GLY A 106 -11.95 17.73 4.24
N ASN A 107 -12.29 17.25 3.04
CA ASN A 107 -11.95 15.88 2.61
C ASN A 107 -10.41 15.68 2.63
N LEU A 108 -9.96 14.56 3.19
CA LEU A 108 -8.54 14.20 3.26
C LEU A 108 -8.06 13.37 2.05
N PHE A 109 -8.90 13.31 1.01
CA PHE A 109 -8.72 12.59 -0.24
C PHE A 109 -8.51 11.08 -0.05
N GLY A 110 -8.53 10.35 -1.16
CA GLY A 110 -8.21 8.94 -1.26
C GLY A 110 -6.98 8.78 -2.14
N THR A 111 -7.16 8.29 -3.36
CA THR A 111 -6.07 8.10 -4.32
C THR A 111 -6.55 8.48 -5.73
N ALA A 112 -5.77 8.19 -6.76
CA ALA A 112 -6.18 8.35 -8.15
C ALA A 112 -6.03 7.02 -8.89
N ARG A 113 -6.73 6.87 -10.02
CA ARG A 113 -6.57 5.71 -10.92
C ARG A 113 -5.12 5.51 -11.34
N THR A 114 -4.39 6.60 -11.61
CA THR A 114 -2.99 6.53 -12.05
C THR A 114 -2.23 7.86 -11.91
N LEU A 115 -0.90 7.77 -11.93
CA LEU A 115 0.14 8.77 -12.06
C LEU A 115 0.87 8.70 -13.42
N ASP A 116 0.27 8.11 -14.45
CA ASP A 116 0.85 8.07 -15.80
C ASP A 116 1.21 9.49 -16.25
N GLU A 117 2.43 9.64 -16.76
CA GLU A 117 3.00 10.91 -17.23
C GLU A 117 3.12 12.01 -16.16
N ALA A 118 2.90 11.71 -14.87
CA ALA A 118 2.99 12.70 -13.80
C ALA A 118 4.44 13.01 -13.39
N ASP A 119 4.72 14.31 -13.21
CA ASP A 119 5.93 14.83 -12.56
C ASP A 119 5.55 15.46 -11.20
N GLY A 120 5.43 14.60 -10.19
CA GLY A 120 4.97 15.00 -8.86
C GLY A 120 3.46 15.04 -8.69
N GLU A 121 2.98 16.09 -8.03
CA GLU A 121 1.62 16.16 -7.49
C GLU A 121 0.55 16.31 -8.57
N ILE A 122 -0.54 15.53 -8.42
CA ILE A 122 -1.77 15.63 -9.20
C ILE A 122 -2.98 15.71 -8.25
N ASP A 123 -4.13 16.08 -8.80
CA ASP A 123 -5.40 16.02 -8.06
C ASP A 123 -5.75 14.57 -7.69
N LEU A 124 -6.18 14.36 -6.44
CA LEU A 124 -6.62 13.06 -5.94
C LEU A 124 -8.16 12.99 -5.88
N GLU A 125 -8.71 11.79 -6.04
CA GLU A 125 -10.13 11.54 -5.82
C GLU A 125 -10.47 11.63 -4.33
N LYS A 126 -11.75 11.84 -4.02
CA LYS A 126 -12.22 11.95 -2.63
C LYS A 126 -12.16 10.59 -1.92
N GLY A 127 -11.76 10.62 -0.65
CA GLY A 127 -11.82 9.48 0.25
C GLY A 127 -13.07 9.51 1.14
N ILE A 128 -13.19 8.52 2.03
CA ILE A 128 -14.27 8.46 3.04
C ILE A 128 -13.95 9.21 4.33
N ILE A 129 -12.83 9.93 4.37
CA ILE A 129 -12.37 10.67 5.55
C ILE A 129 -12.38 12.18 5.28
N SER A 130 -12.83 12.94 6.27
CA SER A 130 -12.91 14.39 6.22
C SER A 130 -12.73 15.04 7.58
N ARG A 131 -12.04 16.18 7.60
CA ARG A 131 -11.90 17.06 8.77
C ARG A 131 -13.22 17.68 9.21
N HIS A 132 -14.17 17.82 8.29
CA HIS A 132 -15.51 18.36 8.58
C HIS A 132 -16.44 17.29 9.20
N GLY A 133 -15.94 16.06 9.33
CA GLY A 133 -16.59 14.97 10.05
C GLY A 133 -17.53 14.12 9.20
N TYR A 134 -17.65 14.41 7.90
CA TYR A 134 -18.37 13.55 6.98
C TYR A 134 -17.78 13.48 5.57
N ALA A 135 -18.05 12.37 4.91
CA ALA A 135 -17.74 12.11 3.50
C ALA A 135 -18.89 11.33 2.83
N LEU A 136 -18.85 11.27 1.50
CA LEU A 136 -19.87 10.63 0.68
C LEU A 136 -19.23 9.64 -0.28
N ILE A 137 -19.91 8.53 -0.52
CA ILE A 137 -19.72 7.71 -1.72
C ILE A 137 -21.04 7.72 -2.49
N ASP A 138 -20.95 7.98 -3.79
CA ASP A 138 -22.05 7.83 -4.72
C ASP A 138 -21.96 6.45 -5.39
N ASP A 139 -22.98 5.62 -5.19
CA ASP A 139 -23.09 4.25 -5.71
C ASP A 139 -24.17 4.15 -6.81
N THR A 140 -24.66 5.30 -7.31
CA THR A 140 -25.76 5.40 -8.28
C THR A 140 -25.39 4.80 -9.63
N THR A 141 -24.15 4.97 -10.10
CA THR A 141 -23.70 4.46 -11.41
C THR A 141 -22.82 3.21 -11.27
N THR A 142 -22.89 2.52 -10.14
CA THR A 142 -22.12 1.29 -9.93
C THR A 142 -22.89 0.09 -10.48
N ASN A 143 -22.21 -0.79 -11.21
CA ASN A 143 -22.78 -2.08 -11.64
C ASN A 143 -23.18 -2.95 -10.44
N ILE A 144 -24.35 -3.59 -10.53
CA ILE A 144 -24.76 -4.60 -9.57
C ILE A 144 -23.92 -5.86 -9.71
N LEU A 145 -23.83 -6.63 -8.64
CA LEU A 145 -23.16 -7.91 -8.57
C LEU A 145 -24.18 -8.97 -8.17
N PHE A 146 -24.46 -9.89 -9.08
CA PHE A 146 -25.37 -11.00 -8.83
C PHE A 146 -24.73 -12.05 -7.91
N ASP A 147 -25.55 -12.94 -7.33
CA ASP A 147 -25.10 -14.00 -6.42
C ASP A 147 -24.03 -14.93 -7.04
N ASN A 148 -24.06 -15.11 -8.36
CA ASN A 148 -23.08 -15.90 -9.10
C ASN A 148 -21.79 -15.12 -9.43
N GLN A 149 -21.60 -13.93 -8.86
CA GLN A 149 -20.48 -13.02 -9.12
C GLN A 149 -20.43 -12.49 -10.57
N GLU A 150 -21.55 -12.49 -11.30
CA GLU A 150 -21.60 -11.79 -12.58
C GLU A 150 -21.93 -10.31 -12.36
N LEU A 151 -21.20 -9.44 -13.04
CA LEU A 151 -21.51 -8.00 -13.09
C LEU A 151 -22.76 -7.79 -13.96
N GLY A 152 -23.75 -7.13 -13.38
CA GLY A 152 -25.01 -6.78 -14.02
C GLY A 152 -25.04 -5.34 -14.54
N PRO A 153 -26.25 -4.82 -14.87
CA PRO A 153 -26.44 -3.42 -15.21
C PRO A 153 -26.06 -2.49 -14.05
N GLU A 154 -26.02 -1.18 -14.30
CA GLU A 154 -25.94 -0.20 -13.22
C GLU A 154 -27.12 -0.33 -12.26
N ASN A 155 -26.89 0.14 -11.04
CA ASN A 155 -27.87 0.32 -9.99
C ASN A 155 -29.14 1.01 -10.54
N CYS A 156 -30.31 0.47 -10.18
CA CYS A 156 -31.59 0.95 -10.68
C CYS A 156 -32.11 2.22 -9.97
N ASP A 157 -31.52 2.57 -8.83
CA ASP A 157 -31.84 3.79 -8.09
C ASP A 157 -31.36 5.04 -8.86
N GLN A 158 -32.14 6.12 -8.84
CA GLN A 158 -31.71 7.41 -9.42
C GLN A 158 -30.76 8.18 -8.49
N VAL A 159 -30.74 7.79 -7.22
CA VAL A 159 -29.82 8.26 -6.18
C VAL A 159 -29.53 7.07 -5.28
N ASP A 160 -28.26 6.73 -5.07
CA ASP A 160 -27.81 5.81 -4.04
C ASP A 160 -26.53 6.34 -3.39
N LEU A 161 -26.68 7.02 -2.25
CA LEU A 161 -25.58 7.68 -1.56
C LEU A 161 -25.30 7.02 -0.21
N TYR A 162 -24.02 6.88 0.11
CA TYR A 162 -23.55 6.50 1.45
C TYR A 162 -22.92 7.71 2.12
N TYR A 163 -23.54 8.15 3.22
CA TYR A 163 -23.05 9.25 4.04
C TYR A 163 -22.31 8.72 5.27
N PHE A 164 -20.99 8.94 5.29
CA PHE A 164 -20.07 8.53 6.36
C PHE A 164 -19.91 9.68 7.34
N ALA A 165 -20.51 9.60 8.53
CA ALA A 165 -20.54 10.64 9.57
C ALA A 165 -19.66 10.29 10.79
N TYR A 166 -18.49 9.70 10.55
CA TYR A 166 -17.62 9.18 11.63
C TYR A 166 -16.85 10.29 12.37
N GLY A 167 -16.96 11.54 11.94
CA GLY A 167 -16.22 12.62 12.56
C GLY A 167 -14.72 12.45 12.36
N ARG A 168 -14.00 12.46 13.48
CA ARG A 168 -12.57 12.23 13.59
C ARG A 168 -12.18 10.78 13.94
N GLN A 169 -13.16 9.86 13.98
CA GLN A 169 -12.91 8.43 14.18
C GLN A 169 -12.49 7.76 12.86
N TYR A 170 -11.38 8.24 12.28
CA TYR A 170 -10.94 7.88 10.93
C TYR A 170 -10.73 6.38 10.74
N GLN A 171 -10.08 5.72 11.69
CA GLN A 171 -9.87 4.28 11.65
C GLN A 171 -11.19 3.50 11.67
N LEU A 172 -12.17 3.92 12.48
CA LEU A 172 -13.48 3.28 12.52
C LEU A 172 -14.23 3.45 11.18
N ALA A 173 -14.10 4.60 10.52
CA ALA A 173 -14.68 4.83 9.20
C ALA A 173 -14.13 3.83 8.17
N VAL A 174 -12.81 3.62 8.15
CA VAL A 174 -12.15 2.66 7.25
C VAL A 174 -12.54 1.22 7.59
N GLN A 175 -12.63 0.88 8.88
CA GLN A 175 -13.07 -0.44 9.33
C GLN A 175 -14.51 -0.77 8.88
N ASP A 176 -15.45 0.16 9.06
CA ASP A 176 -16.83 -0.03 8.65
C ASP A 176 -16.98 0.07 7.12
N TYR A 177 -16.11 0.80 6.43
CA TYR A 177 -16.00 0.73 4.96
C TYR A 177 -15.60 -0.67 4.49
N PHE A 178 -14.61 -1.33 5.11
CA PHE A 178 -14.28 -2.72 4.76
C PHE A 178 -15.41 -3.70 5.09
N LYS A 179 -16.17 -3.48 6.17
CA LYS A 179 -17.35 -4.32 6.46
C LYS A 179 -18.47 -4.12 5.43
N LEU A 180 -18.63 -2.90 4.92
CA LEU A 180 -19.59 -2.56 3.87
C LEU A 180 -19.20 -3.13 2.50
N SER A 181 -17.94 -2.94 2.12
CA SER A 181 -17.44 -3.19 0.77
C SER A 181 -16.72 -4.52 0.60
N GLY A 182 -16.52 -5.25 1.70
CA GLY A 182 -15.76 -6.49 1.77
C GLY A 182 -14.30 -6.25 2.18
N PRO A 183 -13.64 -7.22 2.85
CA PRO A 183 -12.26 -7.05 3.29
C PRO A 183 -11.29 -7.07 2.10
N SER A 184 -10.12 -6.44 2.26
CA SER A 184 -8.97 -6.74 1.38
C SER A 184 -8.57 -8.20 1.56
N PRO A 185 -8.41 -9.00 0.50
CA PRO A 185 -7.87 -10.35 0.62
C PRO A 185 -6.48 -10.36 1.25
N ILE A 186 -6.13 -11.47 1.89
CA ILE A 186 -4.76 -11.73 2.36
C ILE A 186 -3.88 -11.87 1.12
N LEU A 187 -2.84 -11.05 1.00
CA LEU A 187 -1.87 -11.19 -0.08
C LEU A 187 -1.04 -12.46 0.13
N PRO A 188 -0.71 -13.22 -0.94
CA PRO A 188 0.29 -14.28 -0.84
C PRO A 188 1.63 -13.73 -0.33
N ARG A 189 2.32 -14.48 0.52
CA ARG A 189 3.57 -14.03 1.17
C ARG A 189 4.65 -13.57 0.18
N TYR A 190 4.74 -14.21 -0.99
CA TYR A 190 5.69 -13.82 -2.04
C TYR A 190 5.48 -12.39 -2.55
N ALA A 191 4.25 -11.86 -2.50
CA ALA A 191 3.92 -10.51 -2.96
C ALA A 191 4.58 -9.43 -2.08
N LEU A 192 4.89 -9.77 -0.82
CA LEU A 192 5.49 -8.84 0.13
C LEU A 192 7.00 -8.67 -0.07
N GLY A 193 7.66 -9.50 -0.88
CA GLY A 193 9.10 -9.41 -1.16
C GLY A 193 9.46 -8.31 -2.18
N ASN A 194 10.65 -8.44 -2.78
CA ASN A 194 11.10 -7.55 -3.86
C ASN A 194 10.68 -8.12 -5.22
N TRP A 195 10.19 -7.27 -6.10
CA TRP A 195 9.79 -7.64 -7.45
C TRP A 195 10.77 -7.03 -8.45
N TRP A 196 11.24 -7.84 -9.40
CA TRP A 196 12.02 -7.34 -10.52
C TRP A 196 11.12 -7.18 -11.74
N SER A 197 11.05 -5.96 -12.26
CA SER A 197 10.31 -5.62 -13.47
C SER A 197 11.08 -4.59 -14.28
N ARG A 198 10.90 -4.61 -15.59
CA ARG A 198 11.37 -3.59 -16.52
C ARG A 198 10.66 -3.80 -17.84
N TYR A 199 10.18 -2.72 -18.46
CA TYR A 199 9.78 -2.77 -19.85
C TYR A 199 11.04 -2.95 -20.69
N TYR A 200 11.35 -4.18 -21.10
CA TYR A 200 12.57 -4.50 -21.83
C TYR A 200 12.44 -5.85 -22.54
N ALA A 201 12.89 -5.90 -23.79
CA ALA A 201 12.93 -7.09 -24.62
C ALA A 201 14.04 -8.07 -24.19
N TYR A 202 13.90 -8.65 -23.00
CA TYR A 202 14.83 -9.66 -22.50
C TYR A 202 14.82 -10.88 -23.39
N THR A 203 16.01 -11.37 -23.74
CA THR A 203 16.16 -12.77 -24.13
C THR A 203 16.12 -13.67 -22.90
N GLN A 204 15.75 -14.94 -23.10
CA GLN A 204 15.75 -15.96 -22.05
C GLN A 204 17.11 -16.02 -21.33
N ASP A 205 18.22 -16.05 -22.07
CA ASP A 205 19.57 -16.13 -21.49
C ASP A 205 19.92 -14.88 -20.67
N GLU A 206 19.54 -13.68 -21.15
CA GLU A 206 19.76 -12.43 -20.40
C GLU A 206 18.96 -12.40 -19.10
N TYR A 207 17.70 -12.86 -19.12
CA TYR A 207 16.85 -12.90 -17.94
C TYR A 207 17.37 -13.92 -16.91
N GLN A 208 17.84 -15.08 -17.36
CA GLN A 208 18.49 -16.06 -16.48
C GLN A 208 19.78 -15.50 -15.87
N ALA A 209 20.67 -14.93 -16.69
CA ALA A 209 21.92 -14.33 -16.22
C ALA A 209 21.69 -13.19 -15.21
N LEU A 210 20.61 -12.42 -15.39
CA LEU A 210 20.20 -11.38 -14.46
C LEU A 210 19.85 -11.95 -13.07
N PHE A 211 18.99 -12.97 -13.01
CA PHE A 211 18.62 -13.60 -11.74
C PHE A 211 19.77 -14.38 -11.09
N GLU A 212 20.63 -15.02 -11.88
CA GLU A 212 21.87 -15.62 -11.37
C GLU A 212 22.77 -14.56 -10.74
N ARG A 213 22.85 -13.37 -11.32
CA ARG A 213 23.61 -12.27 -10.75
C ARG A 213 23.00 -11.74 -9.45
N PHE A 214 21.67 -11.61 -9.37
CA PHE A 214 21.01 -11.27 -8.10
C PHE A 214 21.36 -12.28 -7.00
N GLU A 215 21.32 -13.57 -7.32
CA GLU A 215 21.71 -14.64 -6.38
C GLU A 215 23.17 -14.53 -5.95
N GLN A 216 24.10 -14.34 -6.90
CA GLN A 216 25.53 -14.15 -6.63
C GLN A 216 25.81 -12.95 -5.73
N GLU A 217 25.06 -11.85 -5.93
CA GLU A 217 25.18 -10.62 -5.13
C GLU A 217 24.34 -10.66 -3.84
N ARG A 218 23.65 -11.78 -3.56
CA ARG A 218 22.75 -11.97 -2.40
C ARG A 218 21.68 -10.88 -2.32
N LEU A 219 21.05 -10.62 -3.47
CA LEU A 219 19.94 -9.69 -3.65
C LEU A 219 18.66 -10.49 -3.81
N PRO A 220 17.77 -10.51 -2.80
CA PRO A 220 16.63 -11.40 -2.83
C PRO A 220 15.47 -10.79 -3.62
N PHE A 221 14.86 -11.59 -4.49
CA PHE A 221 13.63 -11.26 -5.23
C PHE A 221 12.66 -12.42 -5.07
N SER A 222 11.36 -12.13 -5.11
CA SER A 222 10.28 -13.12 -4.97
C SER A 222 9.34 -13.14 -6.17
N VAL A 223 9.35 -12.11 -7.01
CA VAL A 223 8.52 -12.03 -8.22
C VAL A 223 9.37 -11.58 -9.40
N ALA A 224 9.28 -12.35 -10.48
CA ALA A 224 9.81 -12.07 -11.80
C ALA A 224 8.67 -11.55 -12.68
N VAL A 225 8.75 -10.27 -13.07
CA VAL A 225 7.79 -9.65 -13.98
C VAL A 225 8.42 -9.58 -15.37
N ILE A 226 7.76 -10.14 -16.37
CA ILE A 226 8.16 -10.02 -17.77
C ILE A 226 7.12 -9.14 -18.48
N ASP A 227 7.60 -8.05 -19.05
CA ASP A 227 6.77 -7.05 -19.71
C ASP A 227 6.46 -7.43 -21.18
N MET A 228 5.76 -6.54 -21.90
CA MET A 228 5.29 -6.62 -23.30
C MET A 228 5.96 -7.65 -24.21
N ASP A 229 7.29 -7.64 -24.30
CA ASP A 229 8.05 -8.43 -25.26
C ASP A 229 8.08 -9.95 -24.96
N TRP A 230 7.43 -10.41 -23.88
CA TRP A 230 7.16 -11.83 -23.71
C TRP A 230 6.34 -12.40 -24.87
N HIS A 231 5.45 -11.60 -25.48
CA HIS A 231 4.61 -12.01 -26.60
C HIS A 231 5.07 -11.43 -27.96
N LEU A 232 4.43 -11.87 -29.05
CA LEU A 232 4.66 -11.31 -30.39
C LEU A 232 4.28 -9.81 -30.44
N THR A 233 5.27 -8.94 -30.68
CA THR A 233 5.09 -7.48 -30.83
C THR A 233 5.32 -7.01 -32.27
N ASP A 234 6.21 -7.66 -33.02
CA ASP A 234 6.36 -7.48 -34.47
C ASP A 234 5.35 -8.35 -35.22
N ILE A 235 4.19 -7.77 -35.53
CA ILE A 235 3.07 -8.45 -36.20
C ILE A 235 2.75 -7.79 -37.54
N PRO A 236 2.08 -8.50 -38.48
CA PRO A 236 1.67 -7.90 -39.73
C PRO A 236 0.77 -6.67 -39.51
N ALA A 237 1.10 -5.54 -40.13
CA ALA A 237 0.37 -4.27 -39.93
C ALA A 237 -1.13 -4.35 -40.27
N ASN A 238 -1.54 -5.30 -41.12
CA ASN A 238 -2.95 -5.57 -41.44
C ASN A 238 -3.70 -6.37 -40.36
N GLU A 239 -3.00 -6.91 -39.35
CA GLU A 239 -3.57 -7.65 -38.22
C GLU A 239 -3.68 -6.78 -36.95
N GLY A 240 -3.07 -5.59 -36.93
CA GLY A 240 -3.21 -4.59 -35.85
C GLY A 240 -1.88 -4.04 -35.32
N SER A 241 -1.88 -3.68 -34.04
CA SER A 241 -0.71 -3.27 -33.27
C SER A 241 -0.26 -4.43 -32.37
N GLY A 242 1.04 -4.64 -32.22
CA GLY A 242 1.61 -5.62 -31.29
C GLY A 242 1.52 -5.23 -29.81
N TRP A 243 0.61 -4.32 -29.45
CA TRP A 243 0.38 -3.92 -28.05
C TRP A 243 -0.43 -4.96 -27.27
N THR A 244 -1.22 -5.78 -27.94
CA THR A 244 -1.93 -6.92 -27.35
C THR A 244 -1.33 -8.20 -27.92
N GLY A 245 -0.98 -9.15 -27.06
CA GLY A 245 -0.65 -10.49 -27.53
C GLY A 245 -0.69 -11.56 -26.45
N TYR A 246 -0.74 -12.82 -26.89
CA TYR A 246 -0.88 -14.01 -26.04
C TYR A 246 0.01 -15.18 -26.42
N THR A 247 0.88 -14.99 -27.42
CA THR A 247 1.78 -16.03 -27.92
C THR A 247 3.21 -15.65 -27.58
N TRP A 248 3.89 -16.51 -26.83
CA TRP A 248 5.31 -16.37 -26.50
C TRP A 248 6.15 -16.02 -27.72
N GLN A 249 7.02 -15.01 -27.61
CA GLN A 249 7.96 -14.60 -28.63
C GLN A 249 9.08 -15.65 -28.77
N PRO A 250 9.08 -16.52 -29.81
CA PRO A 250 9.96 -17.67 -29.86
C PRO A 250 11.44 -17.31 -30.08
N VAL A 251 11.74 -16.09 -30.55
CA VAL A 251 13.12 -15.61 -30.70
C VAL A 251 13.72 -15.21 -29.36
N LEU A 252 12.95 -14.51 -28.52
CA LEU A 252 13.40 -14.07 -27.20
C LEU A 252 13.32 -15.21 -26.18
N PHE A 253 12.26 -16.02 -26.23
CA PHE A 253 11.97 -17.09 -25.28
C PHE A 253 11.78 -18.46 -25.96
N PRO A 254 12.81 -19.00 -26.63
CA PRO A 254 12.71 -20.25 -27.40
C PRO A 254 12.38 -21.48 -26.55
N GLN A 255 12.62 -21.43 -25.23
CA GLN A 255 12.35 -22.51 -24.28
C GLN A 255 11.69 -21.95 -23.00
N HIS A 256 10.68 -21.07 -23.15
CA HIS A 256 9.98 -20.39 -22.04
C HIS A 256 9.55 -21.34 -20.92
N GLU A 257 8.97 -22.51 -21.20
CA GLU A 257 8.59 -23.47 -20.14
C GLU A 257 9.79 -23.89 -19.26
N ARG A 258 11.00 -24.01 -19.84
CA ARG A 258 12.21 -24.31 -19.06
C ARG A 258 12.64 -23.11 -18.21
N LEU A 259 12.47 -21.89 -18.73
CA LEU A 259 12.70 -20.67 -17.96
C LEU A 259 11.75 -20.56 -16.77
N LEU A 260 10.44 -20.76 -16.98
CA LEU A 260 9.42 -20.71 -15.94
C LEU A 260 9.70 -21.72 -14.83
N ASN A 261 9.94 -22.98 -15.20
CA ASN A 261 10.33 -24.03 -14.25
C ASN A 261 11.62 -23.69 -13.48
N TRP A 262 12.60 -23.07 -14.14
CA TRP A 262 13.84 -22.64 -13.50
C TRP A 262 13.63 -21.49 -12.51
N LEU A 263 12.77 -20.51 -12.83
CA LEU A 263 12.38 -19.43 -11.92
C LEU A 263 11.65 -19.99 -10.69
N HIS A 264 10.70 -20.91 -10.90
CA HIS A 264 9.97 -21.57 -9.81
C HIS A 264 10.89 -22.41 -8.89
N GLN A 265 11.88 -23.12 -9.46
CA GLN A 265 12.89 -23.85 -8.66
C GLN A 265 13.73 -22.93 -7.78
N LYS A 266 13.80 -21.63 -8.11
CA LYS A 266 14.45 -20.59 -7.31
C LYS A 266 13.50 -19.89 -6.32
N GLY A 267 12.24 -20.34 -6.22
CA GLY A 267 11.23 -19.75 -5.33
C GLY A 267 10.66 -18.42 -5.83
N LEU A 268 10.83 -18.09 -7.12
CA LEU A 268 10.24 -16.90 -7.74
C LEU A 268 8.84 -17.23 -8.25
N LYS A 269 7.91 -16.27 -8.17
CA LYS A 269 6.64 -16.29 -8.91
C LYS A 269 6.76 -15.47 -10.18
N VAL A 270 6.02 -15.83 -11.22
CA VAL A 270 6.09 -15.21 -12.53
C VAL A 270 4.75 -14.55 -12.87
N THR A 271 4.82 -13.30 -13.32
CA THR A 271 3.67 -12.59 -13.89
C THR A 271 4.07 -11.96 -15.22
N LEU A 272 3.10 -11.89 -16.13
CA LEU A 272 3.23 -11.26 -17.43
C LEU A 272 2.36 -10.01 -17.50
N ASN A 273 2.87 -8.97 -18.16
CA ASN A 273 2.07 -7.80 -18.55
C ASN A 273 1.09 -8.19 -19.67
N ILE A 274 -0.16 -7.76 -19.57
CA ILE A 274 -1.16 -7.90 -20.63
C ILE A 274 -1.94 -6.60 -20.86
N HIS A 275 -2.17 -6.29 -22.14
CA HIS A 275 -3.11 -5.26 -22.58
C HIS A 275 -4.18 -5.88 -23.48
N PRO A 276 -5.39 -6.18 -23.00
CA PRO A 276 -6.34 -7.00 -23.75
C PRO A 276 -7.14 -6.28 -24.85
N ALA A 277 -6.92 -4.98 -25.03
CA ALA A 277 -7.76 -4.11 -25.86
C ALA A 277 -7.95 -4.56 -27.31
N ALA A 278 -6.95 -5.14 -27.98
CA ALA A 278 -7.09 -5.53 -29.39
C ALA A 278 -7.83 -6.86 -29.59
N GLY A 279 -8.19 -7.57 -28.52
CA GLY A 279 -8.80 -8.90 -28.57
C GLY A 279 -7.80 -9.99 -28.99
N ILE A 280 -8.29 -11.13 -29.50
CA ILE A 280 -7.45 -12.24 -29.96
C ILE A 280 -7.41 -12.28 -31.49
N ARG A 281 -6.21 -12.22 -32.06
CA ARG A 281 -5.96 -12.09 -33.51
C ARG A 281 -5.52 -13.41 -34.13
N SER A 282 -5.61 -13.50 -35.46
CA SER A 282 -5.43 -14.77 -36.18
C SER A 282 -4.01 -15.35 -36.13
N PHE A 283 -3.01 -14.52 -35.81
CA PHE A 283 -1.62 -14.94 -35.64
C PHE A 283 -1.37 -15.59 -34.26
N GLU A 284 -2.27 -15.44 -33.30
CA GLU A 284 -2.13 -16.00 -31.96
C GLU A 284 -2.26 -17.52 -31.97
N ALA A 285 -1.41 -18.22 -31.22
CA ALA A 285 -1.43 -19.67 -31.08
C ALA A 285 -2.78 -20.18 -30.53
N ALA A 286 -3.42 -19.40 -29.65
CA ALA A 286 -4.73 -19.73 -29.07
C ALA A 286 -5.91 -19.50 -30.04
N TYR A 287 -5.73 -18.68 -31.10
CA TYR A 287 -6.82 -18.24 -31.97
C TYR A 287 -7.66 -19.36 -32.58
N PRO A 288 -7.11 -20.50 -33.07
CA PRO A 288 -7.94 -21.56 -33.65
C PRO A 288 -8.99 -22.12 -32.69
N GLN A 289 -8.69 -22.22 -31.38
CA GLN A 289 -9.66 -22.67 -30.38
C GLN A 289 -10.66 -21.56 -30.05
N VAL A 290 -10.18 -20.32 -29.90
CA VAL A 290 -11.02 -19.13 -29.67
C VAL A 290 -12.04 -18.96 -30.78
N ALA A 291 -11.59 -18.96 -32.04
CA ALA A 291 -12.44 -18.82 -33.22
C ALA A 291 -13.47 -19.95 -33.32
N LYS A 292 -13.09 -21.19 -33.00
CA LYS A 292 -14.03 -22.31 -32.94
C LYS A 292 -15.10 -22.12 -31.86
N ARG A 293 -14.73 -21.63 -30.68
CA ARG A 293 -15.66 -21.41 -29.56
C ARG A 293 -16.63 -20.27 -29.84
N LEU A 294 -16.12 -19.18 -30.41
CA LEU A 294 -16.89 -17.98 -30.71
C LEU A 294 -17.61 -18.04 -32.07
N GLY A 295 -17.36 -19.09 -32.87
CA GLY A 295 -18.01 -19.28 -34.17
C GLY A 295 -17.51 -18.31 -35.26
N LEU A 296 -16.25 -17.89 -35.20
CA LEU A 296 -15.64 -16.92 -36.11
C LEU A 296 -15.15 -17.57 -37.43
N ASP A 297 -15.08 -16.78 -38.50
CA ASP A 297 -14.50 -17.21 -39.78
C ASP A 297 -12.97 -17.32 -39.70
N ILE A 298 -12.49 -18.54 -39.42
CA ILE A 298 -11.06 -18.89 -39.38
C ILE A 298 -10.37 -18.63 -40.73
N THR A 299 -11.05 -18.85 -41.86
CA THR A 299 -10.45 -18.69 -43.19
C THR A 299 -10.30 -17.21 -43.54
N GLY A 300 -11.32 -16.42 -43.20
CA GLY A 300 -11.31 -14.97 -43.29
C GLY A 300 -10.48 -14.27 -42.22
N LYS A 301 -9.93 -15.00 -41.24
CA LYS A 301 -9.15 -14.47 -40.11
C LYS A 301 -9.95 -13.46 -39.27
N GLU A 302 -11.24 -13.71 -39.09
CA GLU A 302 -12.11 -12.84 -38.32
C GLU A 302 -11.61 -12.71 -36.86
N PRO A 303 -11.30 -11.49 -36.38
CA PRO A 303 -10.73 -11.31 -35.04
C PRO A 303 -11.77 -11.55 -33.94
N ALA A 304 -11.34 -12.13 -32.81
CA ALA A 304 -12.14 -12.14 -31.60
C ALA A 304 -12.06 -10.77 -30.94
N VAL A 305 -13.00 -9.87 -31.24
CA VAL A 305 -13.04 -8.51 -30.69
C VAL A 305 -13.17 -8.56 -29.16
N PHE A 306 -12.36 -7.76 -28.46
CA PHE A 306 -12.39 -7.71 -27.00
C PHE A 306 -13.78 -7.29 -26.50
N ASN A 307 -14.39 -8.17 -25.69
CA ASN A 307 -15.67 -7.89 -25.06
C ASN A 307 -15.78 -8.61 -23.72
N ILE A 308 -15.27 -7.99 -22.67
CA ILE A 308 -15.35 -8.55 -21.31
C ILE A 308 -16.79 -8.64 -20.77
N LYS A 309 -17.79 -7.99 -21.41
CA LYS A 309 -19.21 -8.12 -21.04
C LYS A 309 -19.83 -9.42 -21.55
N ASP A 310 -19.32 -10.01 -22.62
CA ASP A 310 -19.82 -11.25 -23.20
C ASP A 310 -19.31 -12.50 -22.44
N PRO A 311 -20.18 -13.32 -21.83
CA PRO A 311 -19.78 -14.56 -21.17
C PRO A 311 -19.05 -15.56 -22.07
N GLN A 312 -19.37 -15.64 -23.37
CA GLN A 312 -18.67 -16.54 -24.29
C GLN A 312 -17.25 -16.06 -24.56
N PHE A 313 -17.07 -14.75 -24.78
CA PHE A 313 -15.75 -14.14 -24.89
C PHE A 313 -14.94 -14.37 -23.61
N ARG A 314 -15.48 -14.02 -22.42
CA ARG A 314 -14.79 -14.26 -21.13
C ARG A 314 -14.37 -15.71 -20.97
N ARG A 315 -15.26 -16.65 -21.29
CA ARG A 315 -14.96 -18.07 -21.20
C ARG A 315 -13.81 -18.47 -22.11
N SER A 316 -13.79 -18.00 -23.35
CA SER A 316 -12.68 -18.25 -24.28
C SER A 316 -11.39 -17.58 -23.81
N TYR A 317 -11.49 -16.34 -23.35
CA TYR A 317 -10.40 -15.53 -22.84
C TYR A 317 -9.70 -16.22 -21.65
N PHE A 318 -10.44 -16.74 -20.67
CA PHE A 318 -9.83 -17.48 -19.57
C PHE A 318 -9.44 -18.91 -19.97
N GLU A 319 -10.37 -19.73 -20.49
CA GLU A 319 -10.12 -21.16 -20.69
C GLU A 319 -9.17 -21.47 -21.87
N ASP A 320 -9.29 -20.75 -22.99
CA ASP A 320 -8.52 -21.05 -24.21
C ASP A 320 -7.22 -20.24 -24.32
N VAL A 321 -7.10 -19.13 -23.58
CA VAL A 321 -5.93 -18.22 -23.67
C VAL A 321 -5.13 -18.21 -22.36
N HIS A 322 -5.73 -17.87 -21.21
CA HIS A 322 -4.96 -17.68 -19.97
C HIS A 322 -4.63 -19.00 -19.27
N HIS A 323 -5.59 -19.93 -19.15
CA HIS A 323 -5.37 -21.21 -18.45
C HIS A 323 -4.23 -22.05 -19.06
N PRO A 324 -4.04 -22.14 -20.39
CA PRO A 324 -2.85 -22.77 -20.95
C PRO A 324 -1.55 -22.14 -20.46
N LEU A 325 -1.44 -20.81 -20.48
CA LEU A 325 -0.26 -20.07 -20.03
C LEU A 325 -0.03 -20.24 -18.51
N GLU A 326 -1.09 -20.26 -17.72
CA GLU A 326 -1.01 -20.59 -16.29
C GLU A 326 -0.53 -22.02 -16.05
N ASN A 327 -0.97 -22.99 -16.86
CA ASN A 327 -0.50 -24.38 -16.77
C ASN A 327 0.98 -24.53 -17.16
N GLU A 328 1.52 -23.61 -17.96
CA GLU A 328 2.96 -23.55 -18.29
C GLU A 328 3.80 -22.98 -17.12
N GLY A 329 3.19 -22.19 -16.24
CA GLY A 329 3.83 -21.66 -15.04
C GLY A 329 3.63 -20.17 -14.75
N ILE A 330 2.66 -19.50 -15.37
CA ILE A 330 2.29 -18.13 -14.99
C ILE A 330 1.43 -18.15 -13.72
N ASP A 331 1.87 -17.43 -12.69
CA ASP A 331 1.23 -17.47 -11.35
C ASP A 331 0.07 -16.47 -11.22
N PHE A 332 0.20 -15.29 -11.85
CA PHE A 332 -0.82 -14.24 -11.91
C PHE A 332 -0.57 -13.26 -13.06
N TRP A 333 -1.45 -12.29 -13.23
CA TRP A 333 -1.46 -11.37 -14.36
C TRP A 333 -1.30 -9.91 -13.93
N TRP A 334 -0.46 -9.17 -14.66
CA TRP A 334 -0.41 -7.70 -14.63
C TRP A 334 -1.32 -7.16 -15.72
N ILE A 335 -2.48 -6.66 -15.32
CA ILE A 335 -3.52 -6.12 -16.19
C ILE A 335 -3.29 -4.63 -16.34
N ASP A 336 -2.62 -4.24 -17.42
CA ASP A 336 -2.33 -2.84 -17.70
C ASP A 336 -3.38 -2.26 -18.66
N TRP A 337 -4.41 -1.65 -18.08
CA TRP A 337 -5.53 -1.08 -18.82
C TRP A 337 -5.56 0.45 -18.71
N GLN A 338 -5.39 1.11 -19.87
CA GLN A 338 -5.47 2.56 -20.06
C GLN A 338 -6.36 2.93 -21.25
N GLN A 339 -7.11 1.96 -21.79
CA GLN A 339 -7.77 2.06 -23.08
C GLN A 339 -9.22 2.52 -23.00
N ASP A 340 -9.72 2.93 -21.83
CA ASP A 340 -11.11 3.40 -21.64
C ASP A 340 -11.54 4.42 -22.71
N ARG A 341 -10.64 5.32 -23.14
CA ARG A 341 -10.89 6.32 -24.21
C ARG A 341 -11.24 5.75 -25.59
N TYR A 342 -11.06 4.45 -25.80
CA TYR A 342 -11.34 3.75 -27.07
C TYR A 342 -12.56 2.82 -26.99
N PHE A 343 -13.19 2.70 -25.82
CA PHE A 343 -14.31 1.79 -25.58
C PHE A 343 -15.55 2.54 -25.11
N ASP A 344 -16.71 1.98 -25.40
CA ASP A 344 -17.96 2.43 -24.80
C ASP A 344 -18.06 1.88 -23.37
N THR A 345 -17.75 2.76 -22.42
CA THR A 345 -17.83 2.51 -20.98
C THR A 345 -19.14 2.99 -20.37
N THR A 346 -20.10 3.40 -21.20
CA THR A 346 -21.46 3.73 -20.76
C THR A 346 -22.06 2.51 -20.07
N ASP A 347 -22.60 2.74 -18.88
CA ASP A 347 -23.25 1.75 -18.01
C ASP A 347 -22.38 0.56 -17.58
N PHE A 348 -21.05 0.61 -17.80
CA PHE A 348 -20.14 -0.49 -17.45
C PHE A 348 -18.65 -0.08 -17.46
N ASP A 349 -18.00 -0.13 -16.29
CA ASP A 349 -16.56 0.12 -16.18
C ASP A 349 -15.75 -1.15 -16.53
N ILE A 350 -14.94 -1.07 -17.58
CA ILE A 350 -14.15 -2.20 -18.10
C ILE A 350 -13.02 -2.58 -17.14
N LEU A 351 -12.34 -1.61 -16.51
CA LEU A 351 -11.27 -1.88 -15.56
C LEU A 351 -11.83 -2.59 -14.32
N LYS A 352 -12.98 -2.16 -13.80
CA LYS A 352 -13.67 -2.86 -12.71
C LYS A 352 -13.95 -4.32 -13.08
N ALA A 353 -14.43 -4.57 -14.29
CA ALA A 353 -14.72 -5.93 -14.77
C ALA A 353 -13.46 -6.77 -14.97
N LEU A 354 -12.39 -6.21 -15.54
CA LEU A 354 -11.11 -6.88 -15.66
C LEU A 354 -10.56 -7.27 -14.29
N ASN A 355 -10.49 -6.33 -13.35
CA ASN A 355 -10.03 -6.60 -11.98
C ASN A 355 -10.85 -7.70 -11.30
N HIS A 356 -12.18 -7.61 -11.42
CA HIS A 356 -13.10 -8.57 -10.83
C HIS A 356 -12.91 -9.99 -11.40
N TYR A 357 -13.00 -10.14 -12.72
CA TYR A 357 -12.99 -11.48 -13.33
C TYR A 357 -11.61 -12.13 -13.31
N HIS A 358 -10.52 -11.38 -13.55
CA HIS A 358 -9.17 -11.94 -13.44
C HIS A 358 -8.86 -12.38 -12.00
N TYR A 359 -9.23 -11.57 -10.99
CA TYR A 359 -8.98 -11.95 -9.61
C TYR A 359 -9.77 -13.21 -9.22
N LEU A 360 -11.06 -13.27 -9.53
CA LEU A 360 -11.88 -14.45 -9.23
C LEU A 360 -11.38 -15.69 -9.95
N ASP A 361 -10.95 -15.56 -11.21
CA ASP A 361 -10.40 -16.67 -11.97
C ASP A 361 -9.08 -17.17 -11.36
N ASN A 362 -8.14 -16.25 -11.10
CA ASN A 362 -6.86 -16.55 -10.48
C ASN A 362 -7.03 -17.15 -9.06
N GLN A 363 -7.95 -16.62 -8.27
CA GLN A 363 -8.28 -17.14 -6.94
C GLN A 363 -8.78 -18.59 -7.01
N ARG A 364 -9.67 -18.91 -7.96
CA ARG A 364 -10.17 -20.28 -8.16
C ARG A 364 -9.06 -21.24 -8.59
N ARG A 365 -8.17 -20.77 -9.46
CA ARG A 365 -7.02 -21.54 -9.96
C ARG A 365 -5.97 -21.81 -8.89
N ASN A 366 -5.85 -20.91 -7.90
CA ASN A 366 -4.81 -20.95 -6.86
C ASN A 366 -5.35 -21.28 -5.45
N ASN A 367 -6.37 -22.14 -5.35
CA ASN A 367 -6.90 -22.64 -4.06
C ASN A 367 -7.27 -21.54 -3.05
N GLY A 368 -7.82 -20.42 -3.53
CA GLY A 368 -8.21 -19.28 -2.70
C GLY A 368 -7.13 -18.19 -2.54
N SER A 369 -5.90 -18.45 -2.99
CA SER A 369 -4.77 -17.52 -2.94
C SER A 369 -4.65 -16.73 -4.25
N GLY A 370 -5.60 -15.83 -4.50
CA GLY A 370 -5.62 -15.00 -5.72
C GLY A 370 -4.76 -13.74 -5.62
N LEU A 371 -4.12 -13.36 -6.73
CA LEU A 371 -3.43 -12.08 -6.91
C LEU A 371 -3.65 -11.57 -8.33
N ILE A 372 -3.76 -10.25 -8.48
CA ILE A 372 -3.60 -9.55 -9.76
C ILE A 372 -2.79 -8.29 -9.49
N LEU A 373 -2.14 -7.75 -10.52
CA LEU A 373 -1.55 -6.41 -10.48
C LEU A 373 -2.32 -5.53 -11.47
N SER A 374 -3.03 -4.49 -11.02
CA SER A 374 -3.77 -3.59 -11.92
C SER A 374 -3.85 -2.16 -11.39
N ARG A 375 -4.84 -1.36 -11.79
CA ARG A 375 -5.02 0.04 -11.39
C ARG A 375 -6.23 0.20 -10.48
N TYR A 376 -6.24 1.28 -9.69
CA TYR A 376 -7.37 1.63 -8.84
C TYR A 376 -8.60 1.98 -9.69
N ALA A 377 -9.72 1.27 -9.48
CA ALA A 377 -10.93 1.44 -10.28
C ALA A 377 -12.08 2.12 -9.50
N GLY A 378 -11.79 2.73 -8.35
CA GLY A 378 -12.76 3.37 -7.49
C GLY A 378 -13.08 2.60 -6.20
N PRO A 379 -14.08 3.05 -5.42
CA PRO A 379 -14.50 2.39 -4.20
C PRO A 379 -14.85 0.91 -4.41
N GLY A 380 -14.44 0.05 -3.48
CA GLY A 380 -14.58 -1.40 -3.57
C GLY A 380 -13.42 -2.14 -4.26
N SER A 381 -12.52 -1.43 -4.94
CA SER A 381 -11.40 -2.06 -5.68
C SER A 381 -10.35 -2.73 -4.81
N HIS A 382 -10.26 -2.42 -3.51
CA HIS A 382 -9.32 -3.08 -2.58
C HIS A 382 -9.58 -4.58 -2.43
N ARG A 383 -10.75 -5.07 -2.88
CA ARG A 383 -11.04 -6.50 -2.97
C ARG A 383 -10.22 -7.24 -4.04
N TYR A 384 -9.56 -6.50 -4.93
CA TYR A 384 -8.69 -7.01 -5.99
C TYR A 384 -7.31 -6.37 -5.78
N PRO A 385 -6.53 -6.89 -4.82
CA PRO A 385 -5.95 -6.02 -3.80
C PRO A 385 -4.75 -5.20 -4.24
N LEU A 386 -4.05 -5.51 -5.33
CA LEU A 386 -2.76 -4.89 -5.64
C LEU A 386 -2.86 -3.94 -6.84
N GLY A 387 -2.63 -2.65 -6.58
CA GLY A 387 -2.56 -1.60 -7.59
C GLY A 387 -1.13 -1.23 -7.98
N PHE A 388 -0.87 -0.71 -9.18
CA PHE A 388 0.32 0.10 -9.47
C PHE A 388 -0.03 1.51 -9.92
N SER A 389 0.71 2.47 -9.37
CA SER A 389 0.43 3.89 -9.57
C SER A 389 0.60 4.34 -11.03
N GLY A 390 1.44 3.68 -11.83
CA GLY A 390 1.61 4.00 -13.25
C GLY A 390 2.90 4.73 -13.58
N ASP A 391 2.96 5.27 -14.78
CA ASP A 391 4.19 5.65 -15.48
C ASP A 391 4.69 7.04 -15.05
N THR A 392 5.23 7.13 -13.84
CA THR A 392 5.74 8.39 -13.25
C THR A 392 7.06 8.86 -13.86
N TRP A 393 7.32 10.17 -13.82
CA TRP A 393 8.63 10.73 -14.17
C TRP A 393 9.70 10.36 -13.15
N ILE A 394 10.95 10.18 -13.60
CA ILE A 394 12.12 9.97 -12.75
C ILE A 394 12.59 11.33 -12.22
N SER A 395 11.95 11.82 -11.15
CA SER A 395 12.25 13.13 -10.54
C SER A 395 12.08 13.13 -9.01
N TRP A 396 12.70 14.13 -8.36
CA TRP A 396 12.48 14.39 -6.94
C TRP A 396 11.05 14.86 -6.64
N ALA A 397 10.38 15.53 -7.59
CA ALA A 397 8.98 15.94 -7.43
C ALA A 397 8.06 14.71 -7.37
N SER A 398 8.29 13.72 -8.24
CA SER A 398 7.60 12.43 -8.19
C SER A 398 7.86 11.70 -6.86
N LEU A 399 9.12 11.57 -6.43
CA LEU A 399 9.42 10.96 -5.13
C LEU A 399 8.76 11.70 -3.97
N LYS A 400 8.70 13.04 -4.00
CA LYS A 400 8.03 13.85 -2.98
C LYS A 400 6.53 13.61 -2.90
N PHE A 401 5.89 13.26 -4.00
CA PHE A 401 4.46 12.98 -3.99
C PHE A 401 4.13 11.55 -3.53
N GLN A 402 5.02 10.58 -3.73
CA GLN A 402 4.71 9.17 -3.44
C GLN A 402 4.25 8.91 -2.00
N PRO A 403 4.95 9.36 -0.93
CA PRO A 403 4.51 9.12 0.45
C PRO A 403 3.09 9.60 0.72
N TYR A 404 2.75 10.81 0.24
CA TYR A 404 1.42 11.38 0.41
C TYR A 404 0.37 10.59 -0.38
N PHE A 405 0.65 10.26 -1.65
CA PHE A 405 -0.24 9.46 -2.49
C PHE A 405 -0.54 8.09 -1.86
N THR A 406 0.49 7.41 -1.35
CA THR A 406 0.37 6.10 -0.71
C THR A 406 -0.38 6.19 0.61
N ALA A 407 -0.10 7.19 1.45
CA ALA A 407 -0.75 7.36 2.74
C ALA A 407 -2.23 7.74 2.60
N THR A 408 -2.56 8.64 1.68
CA THR A 408 -3.95 9.05 1.42
C THR A 408 -4.79 7.93 0.82
N ALA A 409 -4.21 6.98 0.08
CA ALA A 409 -4.94 5.82 -0.42
C ALA A 409 -5.62 4.98 0.68
N SER A 410 -5.06 4.97 1.90
CA SER A 410 -5.67 4.33 3.07
C SER A 410 -7.01 4.95 3.46
N ASN A 411 -7.26 6.22 3.11
CA ASN A 411 -8.54 6.89 3.34
C ASN A 411 -9.68 6.40 2.43
N ILE A 412 -9.39 5.51 1.48
CA ILE A 412 -10.41 4.79 0.69
C ILE A 412 -10.18 3.27 0.74
N GLY A 413 -9.44 2.80 1.74
CA GLY A 413 -9.17 1.37 1.98
C GLY A 413 -8.25 0.71 0.93
N TYR A 414 -7.69 1.45 -0.02
CA TYR A 414 -6.83 0.90 -1.07
C TYR A 414 -5.36 0.86 -0.63
N SER A 415 -5.05 -0.06 0.28
CA SER A 415 -3.81 -0.05 1.06
C SER A 415 -2.58 -0.67 0.37
N TRP A 416 -2.76 -1.45 -0.69
CA TRP A 416 -1.66 -2.20 -1.33
C TRP A 416 -1.28 -1.61 -2.69
N TRP A 417 -0.58 -0.49 -2.63
CA TRP A 417 0.02 0.14 -3.81
C TRP A 417 1.43 -0.39 -4.11
N SER A 418 1.68 -0.56 -5.39
CA SER A 418 2.99 -0.65 -6.02
C SER A 418 3.30 0.67 -6.72
N HIS A 419 4.55 1.09 -6.61
CA HIS A 419 5.12 2.17 -7.42
C HIS A 419 6.21 1.61 -8.29
N ASP A 420 6.55 2.35 -9.32
CA ASP A 420 7.79 2.13 -10.05
C ASP A 420 8.91 2.69 -9.21
N ILE A 421 9.53 1.83 -8.40
CA ILE A 421 10.57 2.27 -7.47
C ILE A 421 11.77 2.79 -8.26
N GLY A 422 12.00 4.09 -8.15
CA GLY A 422 12.97 4.85 -8.94
C GLY A 422 12.38 5.62 -10.13
N GLY A 423 11.07 5.61 -10.34
CA GLY A 423 10.37 6.25 -11.46
C GLY A 423 10.41 5.44 -12.77
N HIS A 424 9.42 5.65 -13.62
CA HIS A 424 9.20 4.88 -14.85
C HIS A 424 10.02 5.40 -16.04
N MET A 425 9.77 6.64 -16.44
CA MET A 425 10.28 7.27 -17.66
C MET A 425 10.71 8.71 -17.38
N ILE A 426 11.27 9.39 -18.40
CA ILE A 426 11.59 10.83 -18.41
C ILE A 426 12.31 11.34 -17.15
N GLY A 427 13.58 11.70 -17.29
CA GLY A 427 14.37 12.26 -16.20
C GLY A 427 15.85 12.14 -16.46
N GLU A 428 16.64 12.29 -15.41
CA GLU A 428 18.09 12.28 -15.48
C GLU A 428 18.69 11.18 -14.58
N TYR A 429 19.92 10.79 -14.91
CA TYR A 429 20.67 9.82 -14.09
C TYR A 429 21.11 10.48 -12.78
N ASP A 430 20.41 10.14 -11.69
CA ASP A 430 20.70 10.59 -10.34
C ASP A 430 20.80 9.39 -9.38
N PRO A 431 22.02 8.93 -9.03
CA PRO A 431 22.19 7.82 -8.09
C PRO A 431 21.59 8.06 -6.71
N GLU A 432 21.59 9.30 -6.23
CA GLU A 432 21.01 9.63 -4.93
C GLU A 432 19.50 9.45 -4.95
N LEU A 433 18.82 10.02 -5.96
CA LEU A 433 17.39 9.84 -6.16
C LEU A 433 17.01 8.37 -6.22
N GLN A 434 17.72 7.57 -7.03
CA GLN A 434 17.42 6.14 -7.18
C GLN A 434 17.62 5.37 -5.88
N THR A 435 18.67 5.68 -5.11
CA THR A 435 18.88 5.07 -3.80
C THR A 435 17.82 5.51 -2.79
N ARG A 436 17.48 6.80 -2.70
CA ARG A 436 16.44 7.31 -1.78
C ARG A 436 15.06 6.75 -2.10
N TRP A 437 14.72 6.62 -3.38
CA TRP A 437 13.47 6.03 -3.81
C TRP A 437 13.42 4.53 -3.46
N LEU A 438 14.51 3.78 -3.63
CA LEU A 438 14.55 2.38 -3.18
C LEU A 438 14.41 2.25 -1.66
N GLN A 439 15.05 3.13 -0.89
CA GLN A 439 14.90 3.16 0.56
C GLN A 439 13.45 3.41 0.98
N TYR A 440 12.76 4.35 0.32
CA TYR A 440 11.31 4.56 0.47
C TYR A 440 10.51 3.30 0.07
N GLY A 441 10.87 2.65 -1.04
CA GLY A 441 10.20 1.44 -1.55
C GLY A 441 10.18 0.28 -0.56
N VAL A 442 11.24 0.10 0.24
CA VAL A 442 11.28 -0.90 1.32
C VAL A 442 10.16 -0.69 2.34
N PHE A 443 9.80 0.58 2.60
CA PHE A 443 8.73 0.99 3.51
C PHE A 443 7.45 1.42 2.79
N SER A 444 7.25 0.94 1.56
CA SER A 444 6.00 1.03 0.81
C SER A 444 5.23 -0.30 0.85
N PRO A 445 3.93 -0.36 0.51
CA PRO A 445 3.17 -1.60 0.57
C PRO A 445 3.77 -2.72 -0.29
N ILE A 446 4.12 -2.43 -1.55
CA ILE A 446 4.78 -3.36 -2.48
C ILE A 446 6.07 -2.73 -3.02
N ASN A 447 7.19 -3.47 -2.93
CA ASN A 447 8.50 -3.02 -3.42
C ASN A 447 8.80 -3.58 -4.82
N ARG A 448 8.33 -2.89 -5.86
CA ARG A 448 8.52 -3.26 -7.26
C ARG A 448 9.49 -2.31 -7.97
N LEU A 449 10.66 -2.83 -8.34
CA LEU A 449 11.57 -2.09 -9.20
C LEU A 449 11.03 -2.19 -10.63
N HIS A 450 10.83 -1.05 -11.28
CA HIS A 450 10.34 -0.98 -12.65
C HIS A 450 10.84 0.29 -13.35
N SER A 451 10.97 0.23 -14.68
CA SER A 451 11.33 1.35 -15.54
C SER A 451 10.98 1.05 -16.99
N SER A 452 11.02 2.09 -17.83
CA SER A 452 11.00 1.97 -19.28
C SER A 452 12.21 1.23 -19.86
N ASP A 453 12.18 1.02 -21.17
CA ASP A 453 13.20 0.33 -21.98
C ASP A 453 14.48 1.13 -22.21
N ASN A 454 14.50 2.40 -21.78
CA ASN A 454 15.68 3.26 -21.89
C ASN A 454 16.91 2.55 -21.27
N PRO A 455 18.02 2.37 -22.01
CA PRO A 455 19.18 1.63 -21.52
C PRO A 455 19.85 2.26 -20.29
N PHE A 456 19.54 3.52 -19.97
CA PHE A 456 20.09 4.27 -18.84
C PHE A 456 19.13 4.39 -17.64
N SER A 457 17.89 3.88 -17.73
CA SER A 457 16.90 3.93 -16.64
C SER A 457 16.85 2.65 -15.78
N GLY A 458 17.65 1.64 -16.12
CA GLY A 458 17.66 0.34 -15.44
C GLY A 458 17.95 0.42 -13.94
N LYS A 459 17.21 -0.37 -13.15
CA LYS A 459 17.22 -0.33 -11.67
C LYS A 459 18.20 -1.30 -11.02
N GLU A 460 19.03 -1.99 -11.80
CA GLU A 460 19.99 -2.95 -11.27
C GLU A 460 21.03 -2.24 -10.37
N PRO A 461 21.24 -2.67 -9.12
CA PRO A 461 22.15 -1.98 -8.19
C PRO A 461 23.56 -1.77 -8.74
N TRP A 462 24.07 -2.71 -9.56
CA TRP A 462 25.41 -2.64 -10.12
C TRP A 462 25.60 -1.66 -11.29
N ARG A 463 24.55 -0.97 -11.72
CA ARG A 463 24.66 0.16 -12.66
C ARG A 463 25.03 1.46 -11.95
N TYR A 464 24.92 1.52 -10.63
CA TYR A 464 25.18 2.69 -9.81
C TYR A 464 26.57 2.68 -9.18
N PRO A 465 27.07 3.83 -8.68
CA PRO A 465 28.34 3.90 -7.94
C PRO A 465 28.36 2.92 -6.77
N ILE A 466 29.56 2.50 -6.37
CA ILE A 466 29.74 1.40 -5.40
C ILE A 466 29.00 1.65 -4.07
N GLU A 467 28.96 2.89 -3.59
CA GLU A 467 28.26 3.25 -2.35
C GLU A 467 26.74 3.05 -2.52
N ASN A 468 26.14 3.61 -3.58
CA ASN A 468 24.73 3.43 -3.91
C ASN A 468 24.38 1.95 -4.08
N ARG A 469 25.18 1.19 -4.83
CA ARG A 469 25.01 -0.26 -5.04
C ARG A 469 24.94 -1.02 -3.71
N GLN A 470 25.86 -0.71 -2.79
CA GLN A 470 25.91 -1.36 -1.47
C GLN A 470 24.64 -1.06 -0.67
N VAL A 471 24.26 0.22 -0.57
CA VAL A 471 23.05 0.65 0.14
C VAL A 471 21.79 0.04 -0.48
N MET A 472 21.69 0.05 -1.80
CA MET A 472 20.56 -0.58 -2.50
C MET A 472 20.46 -2.07 -2.16
N GLY A 473 21.59 -2.78 -2.12
CA GLY A 473 21.62 -4.17 -1.72
C GLY A 473 21.21 -4.41 -0.27
N ASP A 474 21.65 -3.55 0.66
CA ASP A 474 21.29 -3.65 2.08
C ASP A 474 19.79 -3.46 2.29
N PHE A 475 19.19 -2.50 1.59
CA PHE A 475 17.75 -2.23 1.66
C PHE A 475 16.91 -3.33 0.99
N LEU A 476 17.36 -3.89 -0.15
CA LEU A 476 16.70 -5.06 -0.75
C LEU A 476 16.70 -6.26 0.20
N ARG A 477 17.80 -6.49 0.94
CA ARG A 477 17.84 -7.51 1.99
C ARG A 477 16.92 -7.15 3.14
N LEU A 478 16.92 -5.90 3.62
CA LEU A 478 16.05 -5.43 4.70
C LEU A 478 14.57 -5.69 4.40
N ARG A 479 14.11 -5.46 3.16
CA ARG A 479 12.73 -5.77 2.77
C ARG A 479 12.36 -7.23 3.04
N HIS A 480 13.25 -8.17 2.69
CA HIS A 480 13.03 -9.59 2.96
C HIS A 480 13.17 -9.94 4.44
N GLN A 481 14.06 -9.27 5.17
CA GLN A 481 14.16 -9.44 6.62
C GLN A 481 12.86 -9.04 7.31
N LEU A 482 12.12 -8.04 6.79
CA LEU A 482 10.86 -7.55 7.34
C LEU A 482 9.64 -8.42 7.00
N ILE A 483 9.76 -9.50 6.21
CA ILE A 483 8.61 -10.33 5.81
C ILE A 483 7.75 -10.81 6.98
N PRO A 484 8.29 -11.28 8.13
CA PRO A 484 7.46 -11.66 9.27
C PRO A 484 6.58 -10.51 9.80
N TYR A 485 7.11 -9.29 9.81
CA TYR A 485 6.37 -8.08 10.18
C TYR A 485 5.32 -7.75 9.12
N LEU A 486 5.70 -7.67 7.85
CA LEU A 486 4.81 -7.34 6.74
C LEU A 486 3.65 -8.33 6.61
N ASP A 487 3.91 -9.62 6.81
CA ASP A 487 2.87 -10.64 6.73
C ASP A 487 1.88 -10.54 7.90
N SER A 488 2.36 -10.13 9.08
CA SER A 488 1.49 -9.84 10.21
C SER A 488 0.57 -8.66 9.92
N GLU A 489 1.10 -7.59 9.34
CA GLU A 489 0.32 -6.40 8.97
C GLU A 489 -0.62 -6.67 7.78
N ASN A 490 -0.25 -7.59 6.89
CA ASN A 490 -1.11 -8.11 5.82
C ASN A 490 -2.36 -8.80 6.38
N ILE A 491 -2.16 -9.72 7.33
CA ILE A 491 -3.25 -10.40 8.02
C ILE A 491 -4.10 -9.41 8.84
N LYS A 492 -3.47 -8.40 9.47
CA LYS A 492 -4.21 -7.35 10.19
C LYS A 492 -5.10 -6.51 9.29
N THR A 493 -4.63 -6.20 8.08
CA THR A 493 -5.42 -5.49 7.06
C THR A 493 -6.66 -6.31 6.71
N HIS A 494 -6.50 -7.61 6.45
CA HIS A 494 -7.62 -8.48 6.12
C HIS A 494 -8.64 -8.66 7.25
N LEU A 495 -8.17 -8.93 8.47
CA LEU A 495 -9.04 -9.28 9.61
C LEU A 495 -9.70 -8.06 10.27
N TRP A 496 -8.98 -6.94 10.36
CA TRP A 496 -9.42 -5.77 11.12
C TRP A 496 -9.49 -4.50 10.29
N GLY A 497 -9.14 -4.52 9.00
CA GLY A 497 -9.20 -3.33 8.17
C GLY A 497 -8.19 -2.25 8.57
N THR A 498 -7.10 -2.63 9.24
CA THR A 498 -6.01 -1.71 9.60
C THR A 498 -4.99 -1.64 8.46
N PRO A 499 -4.87 -0.51 7.73
CA PRO A 499 -3.93 -0.41 6.62
C PRO A 499 -2.47 -0.53 7.08
N LEU A 500 -1.60 -1.08 6.24
CA LEU A 500 -0.15 -1.09 6.48
C LEU A 500 0.41 0.33 6.54
N VAL A 501 0.05 1.21 5.61
CA VAL A 501 0.45 2.63 5.66
C VAL A 501 -0.67 3.44 6.27
N GLN A 502 -0.44 4.12 7.38
CA GLN A 502 -1.44 4.96 8.04
C GLN A 502 -0.93 6.40 8.14
N PRO A 503 -1.66 7.38 7.58
CA PRO A 503 -1.35 8.78 7.82
C PRO A 503 -1.30 9.08 9.31
N ILE A 504 -0.34 9.89 9.76
CA ILE A 504 -0.15 10.14 11.21
C ILE A 504 -1.38 10.75 11.90
N TYR A 505 -2.20 11.51 11.16
CA TYR A 505 -3.44 12.10 11.68
C TYR A 505 -4.51 11.05 12.04
N TYR A 506 -4.36 9.77 11.68
CA TYR A 506 -5.25 8.70 12.18
C TYR A 506 -5.19 8.55 13.69
N HIS A 507 -4.01 8.77 14.28
CA HIS A 507 -3.79 8.61 15.72
C HIS A 507 -3.94 9.93 16.49
N TYR A 508 -3.84 11.07 15.80
CA TYR A 508 -3.87 12.40 16.40
C TYR A 508 -4.83 13.34 15.64
N PRO A 509 -6.11 12.97 15.47
CA PRO A 509 -7.00 13.70 14.56
C PRO A 509 -7.40 15.09 15.08
N ASP A 510 -7.22 15.37 16.36
CA ASP A 510 -7.55 16.65 16.98
C ASP A 510 -6.42 17.69 16.92
N MET A 511 -5.23 17.28 16.49
CA MET A 511 -4.03 18.10 16.50
C MET A 511 -3.70 18.57 15.08
N GLU A 512 -3.89 19.86 14.81
CA GLU A 512 -3.71 20.46 13.47
C GLU A 512 -2.33 20.17 12.86
N THR A 513 -1.30 20.16 13.72
CA THR A 513 0.10 19.91 13.35
C THR A 513 0.27 18.64 12.50
N TYR A 514 -0.45 17.56 12.82
CA TYR A 514 -0.27 16.24 12.18
C TYR A 514 -0.79 16.18 10.74
N TYR A 515 -1.55 17.17 10.28
CA TYR A 515 -2.05 17.22 8.90
C TYR A 515 -1.03 17.81 7.92
N TYR A 516 0.04 18.44 8.41
CA TYR A 516 1.05 19.09 7.56
C TYR A 516 2.21 18.16 7.14
N TYR A 517 2.44 17.05 7.84
CA TYR A 517 3.56 16.14 7.57
C TYR A 517 3.12 15.04 6.59
N ARG A 518 3.05 15.43 5.31
CA ARG A 518 2.59 14.59 4.19
C ARG A 518 3.52 13.42 3.86
N ASP A 519 4.78 13.52 4.29
CA ASP A 519 5.84 12.56 3.98
C ASP A 519 6.15 11.63 5.18
N GLU A 520 5.29 11.69 6.20
CA GLU A 520 5.41 10.97 7.46
C GLU A 520 4.18 10.07 7.68
N TYR A 521 4.40 8.81 8.03
CA TYR A 521 3.33 7.84 8.20
C TYR A 521 3.73 6.71 9.14
N PHE A 522 2.75 6.10 9.78
CA PHE A 522 2.94 4.83 10.45
C PHE A 522 3.00 3.72 9.41
N PHE A 523 4.03 2.89 9.49
CA PHE A 523 4.20 1.69 8.67
C PHE A 523 3.97 0.46 9.55
N GLY A 524 2.75 -0.04 9.51
CA GLY A 524 2.19 -1.05 10.38
C GLY A 524 2.04 -0.55 11.80
N SER A 525 2.02 -1.48 12.75
CA SER A 525 1.76 -1.16 14.15
C SER A 525 2.97 -0.63 14.95
N GLN A 526 4.20 -0.70 14.43
CA GLN A 526 5.42 -0.47 15.23
C GLN A 526 6.35 0.63 14.70
N LEU A 527 6.30 0.94 13.39
CA LEU A 527 7.28 1.84 12.75
C LEU A 527 6.63 3.17 12.40
N LEU A 528 7.33 4.28 12.67
CA LEU A 528 7.06 5.61 12.15
C LEU A 528 8.13 5.93 11.10
N VAL A 529 7.73 6.15 9.86
CA VAL A 529 8.63 6.38 8.73
C VAL A 529 8.50 7.83 8.28
N SER A 530 9.63 8.48 8.04
CA SER A 530 9.68 9.83 7.48
C SER A 530 10.52 9.81 6.23
N ALA A 531 9.88 9.96 5.08
CA ALA A 531 10.53 9.80 3.79
C ALA A 531 11.51 10.95 3.52
N ILE A 532 12.69 10.62 2.97
CA ILE A 532 13.62 11.61 2.44
C ILE A 532 13.25 11.87 0.98
N VAL A 533 12.70 13.05 0.74
CA VAL A 533 12.12 13.45 -0.55
C VAL A 533 12.82 14.65 -1.19
N GLU A 534 13.96 15.06 -0.62
CA GLU A 534 14.80 16.14 -1.12
C GLU A 534 16.27 15.68 -1.16
N PRO A 535 17.07 16.19 -2.12
CA PRO A 535 18.50 15.87 -2.19
C PRO A 535 19.27 16.29 -0.94
N GLN A 536 20.40 15.64 -0.71
CA GLN A 536 21.29 15.99 0.39
C GLN A 536 21.85 17.41 0.27
N ASP A 537 22.11 18.02 1.42
CA ASP A 537 22.87 19.25 1.48
C ASP A 537 24.33 18.98 1.08
N GLN A 538 24.84 19.74 0.11
CA GLN A 538 26.18 19.56 -0.45
C GLN A 538 27.30 19.82 0.57
N GLN A 539 27.09 20.70 1.55
CA GLN A 539 28.06 20.95 2.60
C GLN A 539 28.02 19.87 3.68
N LEU A 540 26.82 19.42 4.07
CA LEU A 540 26.65 18.45 5.13
C LEU A 540 26.92 17.01 4.67
N GLN A 541 26.69 16.71 3.38
CA GLN A 541 26.66 15.35 2.82
C GLN A 541 25.62 14.48 3.55
N GLN A 542 24.46 15.08 3.83
CA GLN A 542 23.33 14.48 4.55
C GLN A 542 22.03 15.01 3.96
N ALA A 543 21.05 14.13 3.78
CA ALA A 543 19.68 14.54 3.49
C ALA A 543 18.86 14.55 4.79
N LYS A 544 17.72 15.24 4.83
CA LYS A 544 16.88 15.31 6.02
C LYS A 544 15.43 14.94 5.71
N ALA A 545 14.76 14.40 6.72
CA ALA A 545 13.29 14.39 6.80
C ALA A 545 12.87 15.29 7.97
N THR A 546 11.97 16.23 7.71
CA THR A 546 11.37 17.06 8.77
C THR A 546 10.25 16.24 9.40
N THR A 547 10.39 15.87 10.67
CA THR A 547 9.53 14.88 11.33
C THR A 547 8.88 15.47 12.57
N TRP A 548 7.58 15.26 12.76
CA TRP A 548 6.92 15.54 14.03
C TRP A 548 6.84 14.26 14.86
N ILE A 549 7.81 14.08 15.77
CA ILE A 549 7.85 12.89 16.60
C ILE A 549 6.68 12.96 17.60
N PRO A 550 5.72 12.02 17.60
CA PRO A 550 4.57 12.08 18.50
C PRO A 550 4.95 11.86 19.97
N GLU A 551 4.09 12.26 20.91
CA GLU A 551 4.33 12.04 22.34
C GLU A 551 4.86 10.63 22.70
N GLY A 552 5.91 10.61 23.52
CA GLY A 552 6.52 9.41 24.07
C GLY A 552 8.02 9.34 23.83
N THR A 553 8.62 8.22 24.22
CA THR A 553 10.01 7.91 23.92
C THR A 553 10.06 7.10 22.62
N TRP A 554 10.97 7.47 21.73
CA TRP A 554 11.19 6.82 20.44
C TRP A 554 12.65 6.42 20.27
N TYR A 555 12.88 5.34 19.54
CA TYR A 555 14.21 4.87 19.18
C TYR A 555 14.31 4.79 17.67
N ASP A 556 15.42 5.24 17.11
CA ASP A 556 15.66 5.07 15.69
C ASP A 556 16.10 3.63 15.37
N PHE A 557 15.45 3.04 14.37
CA PHE A 557 15.67 1.66 13.95
C PHE A 557 17.10 1.41 13.45
N PHE A 558 17.73 2.38 12.80
CA PHE A 558 19.04 2.22 12.16
C PHE A 558 20.21 2.68 13.04
N THR A 559 20.02 3.80 13.72
CA THR A 559 21.05 4.47 14.52
C THR A 559 20.95 4.14 16.01
N HIS A 560 19.83 3.54 16.44
CA HIS A 560 19.50 3.23 17.83
C HIS A 560 19.40 4.47 18.74
N GLN A 561 19.40 5.68 18.16
CA GLN A 561 19.29 6.92 18.93
C GLN A 561 17.94 7.05 19.60
N LYS A 562 17.94 7.63 20.79
CA LYS A 562 16.75 7.88 21.58
C LYS A 562 16.26 9.30 21.37
N TYR A 563 14.96 9.47 21.24
CA TYR A 563 14.28 10.76 21.11
C TYR A 563 13.13 10.85 22.10
N ILE A 564 12.90 12.05 22.61
CA ILE A 564 11.65 12.39 23.30
C ILE A 564 10.76 13.07 22.25
N GLY A 565 9.50 12.64 22.15
CA GLY A 565 8.54 13.18 21.21
C GLY A 565 7.84 14.45 21.68
N GLU A 566 6.72 14.75 21.05
CA GLU A 566 5.97 16.02 21.12
C GLU A 566 6.80 17.22 20.62
N GLN A 567 7.59 16.99 19.57
CA GLN A 567 8.42 18.02 18.96
C GLN A 567 8.77 17.72 17.49
N GLN A 568 9.04 18.78 16.74
CA GLN A 568 9.60 18.68 15.40
C GLN A 568 11.12 18.48 15.47
N ILE A 569 11.64 17.52 14.72
CA ILE A 569 13.09 17.29 14.56
C ILE A 569 13.42 17.10 13.08
N ASN A 570 14.54 17.67 12.62
CA ASN A 570 15.08 17.38 11.30
C ASN A 570 16.00 16.15 11.40
N LEU A 571 15.50 14.99 10.99
CA LEU A 571 16.24 13.73 11.03
C LEU A 571 17.22 13.66 9.85
N TYR A 572 18.46 14.09 10.09
CA TYR A 572 19.54 14.03 9.10
C TYR A 572 20.09 12.61 8.94
N ARG A 573 20.24 12.14 7.70
CA ARG A 573 20.78 10.82 7.38
C ARG A 573 21.81 10.87 6.25
N PRO A 574 22.92 10.12 6.36
CA PRO A 574 23.76 9.81 5.20
C PRO A 574 22.96 8.96 4.20
N ILE A 575 23.51 8.75 3.01
CA ILE A 575 22.88 7.86 2.02
C ILE A 575 22.70 6.43 2.56
N THR A 576 23.54 5.98 3.50
CA THR A 576 23.51 4.64 4.10
C THR A 576 22.40 4.41 5.13
N GLN A 577 21.65 5.43 5.53
CA GLN A 577 20.62 5.33 6.58
C GLN A 577 19.31 5.99 6.12
N TYR A 578 18.22 5.64 6.81
CA TYR A 578 16.88 6.18 6.55
C TYR A 578 16.17 6.52 7.88
N PRO A 579 15.28 7.53 7.94
CA PRO A 579 14.57 7.89 9.16
C PRO A 579 13.41 6.92 9.43
N VAL A 580 13.61 6.01 10.39
CA VAL A 580 12.56 5.09 10.86
C VAL A 580 12.64 5.00 12.37
N LEU A 581 11.55 5.36 13.05
CA LEU A 581 11.47 5.38 14.49
C LEU A 581 10.54 4.27 15.00
N VAL A 582 10.85 3.74 16.19
CA VAL A 582 10.09 2.72 16.91
C VAL A 582 9.76 3.26 18.29
N LYS A 583 8.47 3.23 18.67
CA LYS A 583 8.06 3.70 20.00
C LYS A 583 8.66 2.79 21.08
N GLN A 584 8.97 3.32 22.25
CA GLN A 584 9.45 2.54 23.39
C GLN A 584 8.48 1.40 23.72
N GLY A 585 9.01 0.19 23.94
CA GLY A 585 8.26 -1.05 24.06
C GLY A 585 8.00 -1.73 22.71
N GLY A 586 8.40 -1.13 21.59
CA GLY A 586 8.15 -1.67 20.26
C GLY A 586 8.84 -3.00 20.01
N ILE A 587 8.13 -3.90 19.32
CA ILE A 587 8.56 -5.28 19.04
C ILE A 587 8.47 -5.51 17.53
N VAL A 588 9.62 -5.66 16.87
CA VAL A 588 9.70 -5.81 15.40
C VAL A 588 10.26 -7.21 15.06
N PRO A 589 9.43 -8.14 14.57
CA PRO A 589 9.89 -9.45 14.11
C PRO A 589 10.54 -9.36 12.73
N MET A 590 11.70 -10.02 12.60
CA MET A 590 12.50 -10.06 11.38
C MET A 590 13.04 -11.47 11.15
N THR A 591 13.48 -11.78 9.94
CA THR A 591 14.20 -13.01 9.61
C THR A 591 15.62 -12.70 9.15
N SER A 592 16.58 -13.58 9.46
CA SER A 592 17.93 -13.52 8.89
C SER A 592 18.02 -14.28 7.55
N THR A 593 17.04 -15.13 7.25
CA THR A 593 16.97 -15.93 6.03
C THR A 593 16.31 -15.14 4.90
N VAL A 594 17.11 -14.36 4.19
CA VAL A 594 16.60 -13.43 3.16
C VAL A 594 16.47 -14.01 1.75
N GLN A 595 17.05 -15.17 1.45
CA GLN A 595 17.00 -15.81 0.11
C GLN A 595 16.13 -17.09 0.08
N GLN A 596 15.26 -17.27 1.07
CA GLN A 596 14.34 -18.42 1.07
C GLN A 596 13.14 -18.15 0.17
N ASP A 597 12.55 -19.23 -0.33
CA ASP A 597 11.20 -19.21 -0.90
C ASP A 597 10.22 -18.65 0.14
N LEU A 598 9.54 -17.56 -0.22
CA LEU A 598 8.63 -16.85 0.69
C LEU A 598 7.32 -17.61 0.94
N GLU A 599 7.04 -18.69 0.22
CA GLU A 599 5.96 -19.62 0.56
C GLU A 599 6.30 -20.46 1.82
N GLN A 600 7.57 -20.56 2.18
CA GLN A 600 8.04 -21.26 3.37
C GLN A 600 8.14 -20.32 4.58
N LEU A 601 7.69 -20.80 5.73
CA LEU A 601 7.77 -20.04 6.99
C LEU A 601 9.20 -20.14 7.56
N PRO A 602 9.79 -19.05 8.05
CA PRO A 602 11.16 -19.07 8.56
C PRO A 602 11.26 -19.90 9.86
N GLU A 603 12.34 -20.68 10.00
CA GLU A 603 12.62 -21.41 11.25
C GLU A 603 13.23 -20.51 12.33
N VAL A 604 13.88 -19.41 11.96
CA VAL A 604 14.51 -18.47 12.90
C VAL A 604 13.89 -17.10 12.69
N ILE A 605 13.34 -16.53 13.76
CA ILE A 605 12.82 -15.17 13.77
C ILE A 605 13.57 -14.35 14.82
N THR A 606 14.18 -13.25 14.39
CA THR A 606 14.77 -12.25 15.27
C THR A 606 13.69 -11.27 15.73
N ILE A 607 13.47 -11.15 17.03
CA ILE A 607 12.56 -10.21 17.64
C ILE A 607 13.37 -9.04 18.17
N GLN A 608 13.29 -7.89 17.51
CA GLN A 608 13.92 -6.67 17.97
C GLN A 608 13.02 -5.96 18.99
N ILE A 609 13.55 -5.65 20.17
CA ILE A 609 12.82 -4.99 21.28
C ILE A 609 13.46 -3.64 21.57
N PHE A 610 12.67 -2.56 21.44
CA PHE A 610 13.12 -1.17 21.56
C PHE A 610 12.68 -0.57 22.90
N GLY A 611 13.51 -0.74 23.93
CA GLY A 611 13.25 -0.30 25.29
C GLY A 611 12.22 -1.16 26.02
N CYS A 612 12.41 -1.39 27.33
CA CYS A 612 11.39 -2.08 28.13
C CYS A 612 10.21 -1.12 28.41
N TYR A 613 9.04 -1.39 27.84
CA TYR A 613 7.78 -0.73 28.19
C TYR A 613 6.59 -1.64 27.87
N THR A 614 5.44 -1.39 28.49
CA THR A 614 4.26 -2.24 28.30
C THR A 614 3.78 -2.19 26.85
N ASN A 615 3.78 -3.33 26.17
CA ASN A 615 3.32 -3.49 24.80
C ASN A 615 2.91 -4.94 24.53
N GLU A 616 2.00 -5.15 23.59
CA GLU A 616 1.68 -6.48 23.06
C GLU A 616 1.82 -6.45 21.54
N TYR A 617 2.62 -7.36 21.00
CA TYR A 617 2.71 -7.58 19.57
C TYR A 617 2.26 -8.99 19.21
N SER A 618 1.40 -9.07 18.19
CA SER A 618 0.97 -10.34 17.60
C SER A 618 1.63 -10.54 16.25
N LEU A 619 2.55 -11.52 16.18
CA LEU A 619 3.09 -12.05 14.94
C LEU A 619 2.06 -13.01 14.35
N TYR A 620 1.54 -12.68 13.18
CA TYR A 620 0.71 -13.59 12.40
C TYR A 620 1.52 -14.15 11.25
N GLU A 621 1.25 -15.42 10.96
CA GLU A 621 1.87 -16.17 9.88
C GLU A 621 0.78 -16.93 9.14
N HIS A 622 0.87 -17.02 7.80
CA HIS A 622 -0.11 -17.77 7.02
C HIS A 622 0.49 -18.71 5.99
N GLN A 623 -0.27 -19.77 5.68
CA GLN A 623 -0.06 -20.65 4.53
C GLN A 623 -1.40 -20.95 3.88
N GLY A 624 -1.64 -20.39 2.70
CA GLY A 624 -2.97 -20.36 2.10
C GLY A 624 -3.96 -19.63 3.03
N THR A 625 -5.05 -20.28 3.40
CA THR A 625 -6.07 -19.71 4.30
C THR A 625 -5.81 -19.97 5.79
N LYS A 626 -4.78 -20.76 6.12
CA LYS A 626 -4.43 -21.11 7.51
C LYS A 626 -3.62 -20.00 8.15
N ILE A 627 -3.93 -19.67 9.39
CA ILE A 627 -3.26 -18.60 10.15
C ILE A 627 -2.82 -19.14 11.52
N ALA A 628 -1.59 -18.83 11.90
CA ALA A 628 -1.07 -19.00 13.24
C ALA A 628 -0.76 -17.63 13.87
N LYS A 629 -0.79 -17.57 15.20
CA LYS A 629 -0.51 -16.37 15.98
C LYS A 629 0.53 -16.65 17.05
N THR A 630 1.63 -15.92 17.05
CA THR A 630 2.56 -15.84 18.19
C THR A 630 2.40 -14.49 18.87
N THR A 631 2.09 -14.49 20.16
CA THR A 631 1.89 -13.27 20.95
C THR A 631 3.11 -13.00 21.83
N PHE A 632 3.62 -11.77 21.77
CA PHE A 632 4.70 -11.23 22.59
C PHE A 632 4.13 -10.15 23.51
N GLN A 633 4.02 -10.44 24.80
CA GLN A 633 3.54 -9.50 25.81
C GLN A 633 4.72 -9.01 26.64
N LEU A 634 5.11 -7.75 26.45
CA LEU A 634 6.16 -7.08 27.20
C LEU A 634 5.54 -6.18 28.27
N THR A 635 6.11 -6.18 29.47
CA THR A 635 5.73 -5.28 30.56
C THR A 635 6.81 -4.23 30.82
N ALA A 636 6.44 -3.10 31.42
CA ALA A 636 7.39 -2.04 31.76
C ALA A 636 8.50 -2.45 32.76
N ASP A 637 8.28 -3.48 33.59
CA ASP A 637 9.31 -4.05 34.47
C ASP A 637 10.22 -5.07 33.78
N GLY A 638 10.01 -5.32 32.49
CA GLY A 638 10.86 -6.16 31.64
C GLY A 638 10.45 -7.63 31.61
N GLN A 639 9.20 -8.00 31.88
CA GLN A 639 8.73 -9.37 31.64
C GLN A 639 8.26 -9.51 30.20
N LEU A 640 8.78 -10.49 29.47
CA LEU A 640 8.30 -10.86 28.13
C LEU A 640 7.66 -12.24 28.20
N THR A 641 6.35 -12.32 27.99
CA THR A 641 5.64 -13.59 27.81
C THR A 641 5.46 -13.88 26.32
N ILE A 642 5.83 -15.10 25.90
CA ILE A 642 5.67 -15.57 24.52
C ILE A 642 4.72 -16.76 24.51
N SER A 643 3.67 -16.69 23.69
CA SER A 643 2.67 -17.76 23.54
C SER A 643 2.34 -17.98 22.05
N VAL A 644 1.99 -19.21 21.68
CA VAL A 644 1.64 -19.58 20.29
C VAL A 644 0.24 -20.20 20.29
N ASP A 645 -0.60 -19.71 19.37
CA ASP A 645 -1.86 -20.30 18.97
C ASP A 645 -1.75 -20.72 17.51
N ASP A 646 -1.63 -22.04 17.29
CA ASP A 646 -1.43 -22.65 15.98
C ASP A 646 -2.28 -23.92 15.84
N PRO A 647 -3.61 -23.78 15.69
CA PRO A 647 -4.52 -24.92 15.63
C PRO A 647 -4.29 -25.78 14.39
N GLU A 648 -3.75 -25.21 13.32
CA GLU A 648 -3.51 -25.84 12.02
C GLU A 648 -2.07 -26.37 11.84
N GLN A 649 -1.21 -26.18 12.85
CA GLN A 649 0.19 -26.66 12.90
C GLN A 649 1.05 -26.18 11.73
N ILE A 650 0.94 -24.90 11.36
CA ILE A 650 1.75 -24.31 10.27
C ILE A 650 3.09 -23.75 10.76
N VAL A 651 3.24 -23.43 12.04
CA VAL A 651 4.51 -22.93 12.60
C VAL A 651 5.55 -24.06 12.51
N PRO A 652 6.75 -23.81 11.95
CA PRO A 652 7.78 -24.84 11.81
C PRO A 652 8.12 -25.52 13.15
N VAL A 653 8.21 -26.85 13.15
CA VAL A 653 8.56 -27.63 14.34
C VAL A 653 9.92 -27.20 14.91
N GLY A 654 10.86 -26.84 14.04
CA GLY A 654 12.20 -26.33 14.40
C GLY A 654 12.25 -24.84 14.77
N ARG A 655 11.11 -24.16 14.93
CA ARG A 655 11.07 -22.71 15.18
C ARG A 655 11.89 -22.32 16.41
N SER A 656 12.62 -21.22 16.28
CA SER A 656 13.33 -20.53 17.35
C SER A 656 13.22 -19.01 17.22
N TYR A 657 13.27 -18.32 18.35
CA TYR A 657 13.24 -16.87 18.46
C TYR A 657 14.57 -16.33 19.01
N THR A 658 15.21 -15.45 18.26
CA THR A 658 16.38 -14.69 18.71
C THR A 658 15.92 -13.31 19.19
N LEU A 659 16.17 -12.95 20.44
CA LEU A 659 15.84 -11.63 20.98
C LEU A 659 17.04 -10.70 20.82
N ALA A 660 16.81 -9.55 20.19
CA ALA A 660 17.78 -8.47 20.02
C ALA A 660 17.25 -7.21 20.72
N LEU A 661 18.02 -6.68 21.68
CA LEU A 661 17.53 -5.72 22.66
C LEU A 661 18.21 -4.37 22.50
N LEU A 662 17.44 -3.29 22.59
CA LEU A 662 17.93 -1.92 22.76
C LEU A 662 17.33 -1.35 24.05
N ASP A 663 18.16 -0.81 24.96
CA ASP A 663 17.71 -0.13 26.20
C ASP A 663 16.70 -0.95 27.05
N CYS A 664 16.88 -2.27 27.13
CA CYS A 664 16.01 -3.20 27.86
C CYS A 664 16.79 -4.24 28.67
N ASP A 665 17.77 -3.78 29.46
CA ASP A 665 18.72 -4.62 30.22
C ASP A 665 18.07 -5.52 31.29
N LYS A 666 16.82 -5.27 31.63
CA LYS A 666 16.09 -5.98 32.70
C LYS A 666 15.22 -7.13 32.18
N LEU A 667 15.31 -7.45 30.89
CA LEU A 667 14.43 -8.43 30.26
C LEU A 667 14.49 -9.80 30.95
N LYS A 668 13.32 -10.34 31.28
CA LYS A 668 13.11 -11.71 31.76
C LYS A 668 12.06 -12.38 30.88
N VAL A 669 12.40 -13.54 30.34
CA VAL A 669 11.55 -14.25 29.39
C VAL A 669 10.73 -15.33 30.10
N ASN A 670 9.42 -15.26 29.96
CA ASN A 670 8.45 -16.31 30.27
C ASN A 670 8.04 -17.00 28.97
N ASN A 671 8.81 -17.99 28.54
CA ASN A 671 8.53 -18.74 27.32
C ASN A 671 7.47 -19.81 27.60
N GLN A 672 6.25 -19.61 27.08
CA GLN A 672 5.15 -20.58 27.19
C GLN A 672 5.00 -21.42 25.91
N THR A 673 6.00 -21.38 25.03
CA THR A 673 6.02 -22.11 23.76
C THR A 673 6.90 -23.35 23.85
N ALA A 674 6.76 -24.27 22.89
CA ALA A 674 7.68 -25.39 22.71
C ALA A 674 8.99 -25.00 21.98
N HIS A 675 9.11 -23.73 21.55
CA HIS A 675 10.19 -23.24 20.68
C HIS A 675 11.36 -22.69 21.48
N GLY A 676 12.56 -22.77 20.90
CA GLY A 676 13.77 -22.21 21.51
C GLY A 676 13.73 -20.69 21.55
N VAL A 677 14.18 -20.08 22.64
CA VAL A 677 14.33 -18.62 22.76
C VAL A 677 15.75 -18.32 23.22
N ILE A 678 16.46 -17.50 22.46
CA ILE A 678 17.86 -17.12 22.70
C ILE A 678 17.93 -15.60 22.79
N ILE A 679 18.66 -15.06 23.76
CA ILE A 679 18.97 -13.63 23.83
C ILE A 679 20.38 -13.46 23.28
N GLU A 680 20.52 -12.80 22.13
CA GLU A 680 21.77 -12.87 21.35
C GLU A 680 22.45 -11.51 21.18
N GLN A 681 21.73 -10.39 21.30
CA GLN A 681 22.32 -9.09 21.00
C GLN A 681 21.77 -7.95 21.88
N GLN A 682 22.68 -7.13 22.40
CA GLN A 682 22.37 -5.80 22.90
C GLN A 682 22.90 -4.76 21.92
N PHE A 683 22.02 -3.92 21.40
CA PHE A 683 22.39 -2.76 20.60
C PHE A 683 22.77 -1.60 21.51
N LYS A 684 23.72 -0.78 21.06
CA LYS A 684 24.13 0.45 21.73
C LYS A 684 24.11 1.61 20.75
N ALA A 685 23.46 2.69 21.14
CA ALA A 685 23.50 3.95 20.40
C ALA A 685 24.91 4.57 20.44
N PRO A 686 25.43 5.11 19.32
CA PRO A 686 26.66 5.90 19.35
C PRO A 686 26.47 7.18 20.17
N THR A 687 27.50 7.57 20.91
CA THR A 687 27.53 8.81 21.69
C THR A 687 27.46 10.04 20.79
N LEU A 688 27.03 11.18 21.34
CA LEU A 688 27.00 12.45 20.60
C LEU A 688 28.36 12.80 19.95
N ALA A 689 29.47 12.50 20.63
CA ALA A 689 30.81 12.73 20.11
C ALA A 689 31.14 11.82 18.91
N GLU A 690 30.77 10.53 18.97
CA GLU A 690 30.97 9.58 17.86
C GLU A 690 30.13 9.98 16.65
N GLN A 691 28.86 10.33 16.85
CA GLN A 691 27.98 10.81 15.79
C GLN A 691 28.53 12.10 15.15
N SER A 692 28.93 13.06 15.97
CA SER A 692 29.51 14.32 15.51
C SER A 692 30.78 14.09 14.70
N TYR A 693 31.65 13.19 15.15
CA TYR A 693 32.86 12.83 14.42
C TYR A 693 32.54 12.21 13.06
N GLN A 694 31.65 11.21 13.01
CA GLN A 694 31.24 10.55 11.78
C GLN A 694 30.64 11.54 10.77
N ALA A 695 29.74 12.42 11.21
CA ALA A 695 29.14 13.44 10.36
C ALA A 695 30.21 14.44 9.87
N LEU A 696 30.99 15.04 10.78
CA LEU A 696 32.04 16.01 10.42
C LEU A 696 33.08 15.42 9.46
N GLN A 697 33.38 14.13 9.56
CA GLN A 697 34.29 13.45 8.64
C GLN A 697 33.80 13.56 7.20
N ALA A 698 32.49 13.38 6.95
CA ALA A 698 31.88 13.47 5.63
C ALA A 698 31.66 14.92 5.14
N MET A 699 31.40 15.87 6.04
CA MET A 699 31.06 17.26 5.68
C MET A 699 32.14 17.95 4.82
N GLN A 700 31.71 18.73 3.82
CA GLN A 700 32.57 19.53 2.95
C GLN A 700 32.84 20.93 3.54
N ILE A 701 33.49 20.95 4.72
CA ILE A 701 33.91 22.17 5.43
C ILE A 701 35.41 22.11 5.80
N ALA A 702 36.00 23.27 6.13
CA ALA A 702 37.42 23.37 6.48
C ALA A 702 37.79 22.48 7.68
N TYR A 703 38.93 21.77 7.60
CA TYR A 703 39.41 20.88 8.66
C TYR A 703 39.52 21.55 10.03
N GLU A 704 39.99 22.80 10.08
CA GLU A 704 40.07 23.54 11.35
C GLU A 704 38.70 23.82 11.95
N LEU A 705 37.68 24.06 11.12
CA LEU A 705 36.30 24.20 11.60
C LEU A 705 35.77 22.86 12.13
N LYS A 706 36.03 21.75 11.42
CA LYS A 706 35.68 20.40 11.90
C LYS A 706 36.28 20.13 13.28
N ARG A 707 37.58 20.40 13.43
CA ARG A 707 38.32 20.23 14.68
C ARG A 707 37.74 21.08 15.81
N GLN A 708 37.50 22.37 15.55
CA GLN A 708 36.89 23.28 16.53
C GLN A 708 35.54 22.77 17.02
N ILE A 709 34.68 22.31 16.11
CA ILE A 709 33.37 21.77 16.46
C ILE A 709 33.51 20.48 17.27
N TYR A 710 34.30 19.53 16.79
CA TYR A 710 34.48 18.24 17.46
C TYR A 710 35.08 18.38 18.86
N ASP A 711 36.16 19.16 19.01
CA ASP A 711 36.80 19.39 20.31
C ASP A 711 35.83 20.06 21.30
N PHE A 712 34.99 20.99 20.82
CA PHE A 712 33.98 21.65 21.64
C PHE A 712 32.87 20.68 22.09
N ILE A 713 32.31 19.89 21.17
CA ILE A 713 31.26 18.91 21.48
C ILE A 713 31.78 17.87 22.46
N ARG A 714 32.98 17.32 22.23
CA ARG A 714 33.59 16.34 23.14
C ARG A 714 33.78 16.89 24.56
N ALA A 715 34.13 18.17 24.69
CA ALA A 715 34.32 18.81 25.99
C ALA A 715 33.00 19.19 26.71
N ASN A 716 31.88 19.27 25.98
CA ASN A 716 30.60 19.76 26.48
C ASN A 716 29.43 18.81 26.12
N ALA A 717 29.68 17.51 26.00
CA ALA A 717 28.73 16.54 25.44
C ALA A 717 27.39 16.46 26.20
N ASN A 718 27.34 16.90 27.45
CA ASN A 718 26.15 16.89 28.30
C ASN A 718 25.48 18.28 28.40
N ASP A 719 25.89 19.27 27.59
CA ASP A 719 25.34 20.63 27.60
C ASP A 719 24.91 21.07 26.18
N PRO A 720 23.73 20.60 25.71
CA PRO A 720 23.19 20.92 24.38
C PRO A 720 23.13 22.43 24.10
N VAL A 721 22.69 23.22 25.08
CA VAL A 721 22.55 24.69 24.93
C VAL A 721 23.90 25.34 24.64
N LYS A 722 24.94 24.94 25.37
CA LYS A 722 26.28 25.45 25.15
C LYS A 722 26.87 25.03 23.80
N ILE A 723 26.58 23.80 23.35
CA ILE A 723 26.96 23.33 22.01
C ILE A 723 26.29 24.20 20.94
N ILE A 724 24.98 24.39 21.00
CA ILE A 724 24.24 25.18 19.99
C ILE A 724 24.68 26.64 19.97
N ASN A 725 24.88 27.25 21.13
CA ASN A 725 25.41 28.61 21.20
C ASN A 725 26.78 28.73 20.52
N PHE A 726 27.66 27.73 20.68
CA PHE A 726 28.94 27.69 19.99
C PHE A 726 28.81 27.48 18.47
N ILE A 727 27.92 26.59 18.03
CA ILE A 727 27.66 26.38 16.60
C ILE A 727 27.12 27.67 15.95
N ASN A 728 26.21 28.36 16.63
CA ASN A 728 25.66 29.65 16.18
C ASN A 728 26.76 30.70 15.94
N THR A 729 27.85 30.72 16.72
CA THR A 729 28.95 31.66 16.50
C THR A 729 29.70 31.42 15.17
N LYS A 730 29.45 30.29 14.49
CA LYS A 730 30.07 29.99 13.20
C LYS A 730 29.31 30.61 12.02
N ASN A 731 28.14 31.23 12.27
CA ASN A 731 27.30 31.89 11.27
C ASN A 731 27.00 31.01 10.05
N ASN A 732 26.73 29.73 10.31
CA ASN A 732 26.40 28.75 9.28
C ASN A 732 25.04 28.10 9.61
N PRO A 733 23.96 28.46 8.90
CA PRO A 733 22.62 27.94 9.15
C PRO A 733 22.50 26.42 9.00
N ALA A 734 23.18 25.82 8.01
CA ALA A 734 23.12 24.38 7.77
C ALA A 734 23.75 23.60 8.94
N LEU A 735 24.91 24.05 9.44
CA LEU A 735 25.52 23.46 10.64
C LEU A 735 24.63 23.67 11.88
N THR A 736 23.99 24.83 11.99
CA THR A 736 23.08 25.13 13.11
C THR A 736 21.89 24.19 13.11
N ASP A 737 21.22 24.00 11.98
CA ASP A 737 20.07 23.10 11.82
C ASP A 737 20.47 21.64 12.12
N PHE A 738 21.59 21.18 11.54
CA PHE A 738 22.13 19.84 11.75
C PHE A 738 22.44 19.57 13.23
N PHE A 739 23.26 20.41 13.86
CA PHE A 739 23.66 20.17 15.25
C PHE A 739 22.53 20.40 16.24
N SER A 740 21.58 21.30 15.95
CA SER A 740 20.36 21.46 16.77
C SER A 740 19.55 20.16 16.81
N SER A 741 19.43 19.50 15.67
CA SER A 741 18.74 18.21 15.56
C SER A 741 19.54 17.07 16.21
N LEU A 742 20.88 17.10 16.09
CA LEU A 742 21.75 16.10 16.68
C LEU A 742 21.70 16.11 18.22
N VAL A 743 21.68 17.30 18.83
CA VAL A 743 21.63 17.43 20.30
C VAL A 743 20.22 17.34 20.88
N ALA A 744 19.17 17.31 20.05
CA ALA A 744 17.79 17.08 20.47
C ALA A 744 17.51 15.63 20.88
N GLN A 745 18.48 14.74 20.71
CA GLN A 745 18.46 13.35 21.17
C GLN A 745 18.50 13.27 22.71
N ALA A 746 17.89 12.21 23.27
CA ALA A 746 17.63 12.04 24.71
C ALA A 746 18.77 11.39 25.49
#